data_AF-A0A4R5Q7M0-F1
#
_entry.id   AF-A0A4R5Q7M0-F1
#
_cell.length_a   1.000
_cell.length_b   1.000
_cell.length_c   1.000
_cell.angle_alpha   90.00
_cell.angle_beta   90.00
_cell.angle_gamma   90.00
#
_symmetry.space_group_name_H-M   'P 1'
#
loop_
_entity.id
_entity.type
_entity.pdbx_description
1 polymer ?
#
loop_
_entity_poly.entity_id
_entity_poly.type
_entity_poly.pdbx_seq_one_letter_code
_entity_poly.pdbx_strand_id
1 'polypeptide(L)'
;MATQNGTGVSGLTSNGAKTVTNPFGTQVSGSVNGIQISPGGTVTNAGGIAGIKGSGVLVNGSGTVNDLDGATITGGMNGVKITGAGTVNNAGSITGTQGFGTYVGGAGTVNNTGSIDSAQGFGTYIAGAGTVHNAAGASIDGAVLGVDIIGSGHVDNAGSITGVHGAGILIGGAGQIVNAAGGTLTGQTYGAEIVGLGTLENAGTIDGGLLGAAYLHTASSTLIVHPDAVFDGTVTVGGTGDGIMELTSGGAGTLDGIGTDFVGFETVTIAPDASWTIGGTLDGLEGVTIKGFNTDDGLVLQGLDAGDTATLGADNLVTIRNAEGEVVGTVQLDAAAQGHPVSLVSDGQGGTTLLLCYLEGTRILTPTGEVAIEDLRIGDTVVTRFQGIQPIKWIGRQSFAERFLKGNRDRIPVRIKAGALGDRIPARDLSVSPGHSMLVGDRLVLARSLVNGVTILQDHAGADIHYHQIELETHDCIIADGAWSETYADCEGQREQFHNVAEFHALYPDHRPPEELSLCAPRPERGAKLDAVLRPVVARAAAGLVTGPLKGSIDRIRGEWKIEGWAQDPSHPELPVLLEVLLEDRVIGSVLACDLRKDLQAAGIGQGRCSFVFTSPVRLRPEALGTLRIRRAADGAEIRMSASCRDGIGAPAPAGRLQLVA
;
A
#
# COMPACT_ATOMS: atom_id res chain seq x y z
N MET A 1 7.09 8.25 -57.18
CA MET A 1 8.27 7.35 -57.11
C MET A 1 9.50 8.15 -57.44
N ALA A 2 10.38 8.40 -56.47
CA ALA A 2 11.66 9.04 -56.72
C ALA A 2 12.76 8.22 -56.02
N THR A 3 13.37 7.30 -56.77
CA THR A 3 14.65 6.68 -56.43
C THR A 3 15.76 7.66 -56.83
N GLN A 4 16.15 8.55 -55.92
CA GLN A 4 17.40 9.31 -56.06
C GLN A 4 18.13 9.30 -54.71
N ASN A 5 19.26 8.59 -54.68
CA ASN A 5 20.29 8.80 -53.65
C ASN A 5 20.98 10.13 -53.95
N GLY A 6 20.37 11.25 -53.54
CA GLY A 6 20.93 12.58 -53.71
C GLY A 6 21.96 12.88 -52.63
N THR A 7 23.23 13.06 -52.98
CA THR A 7 24.28 13.53 -52.04
C THR A 7 24.22 15.05 -51.81
N GLY A 8 23.03 15.65 -51.84
CA GLY A 8 22.81 17.09 -51.71
C GLY A 8 22.79 17.59 -50.26
N VAL A 9 22.48 18.88 -50.09
CA VAL A 9 22.15 19.47 -48.77
C VAL A 9 20.99 18.69 -48.13
N SER A 10 20.00 18.33 -48.95
CA SER A 10 18.96 17.36 -48.58
C SER A 10 19.04 16.13 -49.48
N GLY A 11 18.76 14.94 -48.93
CA GLY A 11 18.78 13.67 -49.67
C GLY A 11 17.66 13.60 -50.72
N LEU A 12 16.47 14.07 -50.33
CA LEU A 12 15.33 14.34 -51.21
C LEU A 12 14.71 15.70 -50.87
N THR A 13 14.37 16.48 -51.89
CA THR A 13 13.67 17.78 -51.73
C THR A 13 12.40 17.80 -52.57
N SER A 14 11.26 18.14 -51.96
CA SER A 14 10.01 18.42 -52.67
C SER A 14 9.59 19.88 -52.48
N ASN A 15 9.57 20.65 -53.58
CA ASN A 15 9.12 22.03 -53.63
C ASN A 15 7.79 22.11 -54.41
N GLY A 16 6.72 21.56 -53.85
CA GLY A 16 5.36 21.61 -54.42
C GLY A 16 4.60 20.29 -54.43
N ALA A 17 5.28 19.13 -54.37
CA ALA A 17 4.58 17.84 -54.23
C ALA A 17 4.19 17.60 -52.77
N LYS A 18 2.91 17.30 -52.53
CA LYS A 18 2.33 17.11 -51.19
C LYS A 18 2.64 15.74 -50.57
N THR A 19 3.32 14.84 -51.28
CA THR A 19 3.60 13.48 -50.78
C THR A 19 4.98 12.98 -51.24
N VAL A 20 5.75 12.43 -50.30
CA VAL A 20 7.04 11.76 -50.53
C VAL A 20 6.98 10.38 -49.90
N THR A 21 7.48 9.36 -50.60
CA THR A 21 7.49 7.97 -50.11
C THR A 21 8.89 7.37 -50.25
N ASN A 22 9.46 6.87 -49.15
CA ASN A 22 10.67 6.06 -49.10
C ASN A 22 10.27 4.58 -48.93
N PRO A 23 10.44 3.72 -49.95
CA PRO A 23 9.99 2.32 -49.89
C PRO A 23 10.90 1.43 -49.02
N PHE A 24 10.51 0.17 -48.86
CA PHE A 24 11.30 -0.81 -48.10
C PHE A 24 12.65 -1.09 -48.74
N GLY A 25 13.69 -1.24 -47.91
CA GLY A 25 15.05 -1.56 -48.36
C GLY A 25 15.83 -0.41 -49.02
N THR A 26 15.29 0.82 -49.00
CA THR A 26 15.99 2.01 -49.52
C THR A 26 16.54 2.88 -48.40
N GLN A 27 17.70 3.49 -48.65
CA GLN A 27 18.34 4.44 -47.74
C GLN A 27 18.37 5.83 -48.38
N VAL A 28 17.75 6.82 -47.75
CA VAL A 28 17.83 8.23 -48.13
C VAL A 28 18.78 8.93 -47.16
N SER A 29 19.86 9.52 -47.67
CA SER A 29 20.83 10.24 -46.84
C SER A 29 21.11 11.62 -47.41
N GLY A 30 21.06 12.65 -46.58
CA GLY A 30 21.42 14.02 -46.95
C GLY A 30 22.40 14.66 -45.97
N SER A 31 23.27 15.54 -46.49
CA SER A 31 24.35 16.15 -45.68
C SER A 31 23.85 17.10 -44.60
N VAL A 32 22.65 17.66 -44.76
CA VAL A 32 21.90 18.39 -43.73
C VAL A 32 20.62 17.64 -43.41
N ASN A 33 19.64 17.56 -44.31
CA ASN A 33 18.37 16.87 -44.05
C ASN A 33 18.24 15.58 -44.85
N GLY A 34 17.64 14.53 -44.30
CA GLY A 34 17.35 13.32 -45.08
C GLY A 34 16.30 13.61 -46.17
N ILE A 35 15.10 13.99 -45.74
CA ILE A 35 14.02 14.48 -46.60
C ILE A 35 13.63 15.89 -46.20
N GLN A 36 13.41 16.77 -47.18
CA GLN A 36 12.86 18.10 -46.98
C GLN A 36 11.65 18.34 -47.90
N ILE A 37 10.53 18.79 -47.34
CA ILE A 37 9.30 19.15 -48.08
C ILE A 37 8.86 20.58 -47.75
N SER A 38 8.42 21.33 -48.77
CA SER A 38 7.94 22.71 -48.66
C SER A 38 6.83 22.97 -49.69
N PRO A 39 5.71 23.66 -49.35
CA PRO A 39 5.39 24.33 -48.09
C PRO A 39 4.65 23.44 -47.06
N GLY A 40 4.86 22.12 -47.12
CA GLY A 40 4.19 21.14 -46.27
C GLY A 40 3.78 19.89 -47.06
N GLY A 41 3.29 18.87 -46.38
CA GLY A 41 2.83 17.62 -47.00
C GLY A 41 3.12 16.37 -46.19
N THR A 42 3.00 15.22 -46.83
CA THR A 42 3.09 13.89 -46.20
C THR A 42 4.39 13.19 -46.58
N VAL A 43 5.09 12.64 -45.60
CA VAL A 43 6.22 11.72 -45.81
C VAL A 43 5.80 10.34 -45.32
N THR A 44 6.07 9.29 -46.09
CA THR A 44 5.86 7.90 -45.66
C THR A 44 7.15 7.12 -45.85
N ASN A 45 7.67 6.55 -44.77
CA ASN A 45 8.95 5.87 -44.71
C ASN A 45 8.76 4.38 -44.38
N ALA A 46 9.34 3.51 -45.20
CA ALA A 46 9.44 2.07 -44.98
C ALA A 46 10.89 1.57 -45.00
N GLY A 47 11.86 2.48 -45.15
CA GLY A 47 13.28 2.20 -45.25
C GLY A 47 14.09 3.04 -44.25
N GLY A 48 15.33 3.35 -44.57
CA GLY A 48 16.18 4.22 -43.75
C GLY A 48 16.23 5.65 -44.27
N ILE A 49 16.13 6.63 -43.37
CA ILE A 49 16.32 8.06 -43.65
C ILE A 49 17.37 8.62 -42.69
N ALA A 50 18.38 9.31 -43.22
CA ALA A 50 19.44 9.94 -42.44
C ALA A 50 19.67 11.40 -42.85
N GLY A 51 19.51 12.35 -41.93
CA GLY A 51 19.98 13.73 -42.07
C GLY A 51 21.21 13.95 -41.20
N ILE A 52 22.38 14.22 -41.78
CA ILE A 52 23.64 14.19 -41.02
C ILE A 52 23.79 15.37 -40.04
N LYS A 53 23.44 16.59 -40.45
CA LYS A 53 23.58 17.81 -39.60
C LYS A 53 22.24 18.39 -39.12
N GLY A 54 21.18 18.16 -39.89
CA GLY A 54 19.85 18.69 -39.69
C GLY A 54 18.88 17.58 -39.31
N SER A 55 17.67 17.61 -39.86
CA SER A 55 16.64 16.64 -39.50
C SER A 55 16.66 15.39 -40.40
N GLY A 56 16.29 14.23 -39.87
CA GLY A 56 15.99 13.06 -40.70
C GLY A 56 14.89 13.41 -41.70
N VAL A 57 13.78 13.94 -41.19
CA VAL A 57 12.71 14.53 -42.00
C VAL A 57 12.43 15.97 -41.56
N LEU A 58 12.42 16.91 -42.52
CA LEU A 58 12.03 18.31 -42.35
C LEU A 58 10.80 18.64 -43.20
N VAL A 59 9.70 18.98 -42.54
CA VAL A 59 8.47 19.51 -43.15
C VAL A 59 8.39 21.01 -42.86
N ASN A 60 8.68 21.84 -43.86
CA ASN A 60 8.53 23.29 -43.76
C ASN A 60 7.07 23.67 -44.02
N GLY A 61 6.29 23.84 -42.96
CA GLY A 61 4.85 24.08 -42.97
C GLY A 61 4.11 22.98 -42.22
N SER A 62 2.83 22.78 -42.55
CA SER A 62 2.03 21.73 -41.91
C SER A 62 2.12 20.41 -42.66
N GLY A 63 2.03 19.28 -41.97
CA GLY A 63 2.16 17.99 -42.65
C GLY A 63 2.07 16.75 -41.77
N THR A 64 2.37 15.61 -42.39
CA THR A 64 2.29 14.29 -41.75
C THR A 64 3.54 13.49 -42.03
N VAL A 65 4.08 12.80 -41.04
CA VAL A 65 5.19 11.84 -41.23
C VAL A 65 4.73 10.49 -40.72
N ASN A 66 4.78 9.48 -41.59
CA ASN A 66 4.49 8.09 -41.24
C ASN A 66 5.80 7.30 -41.32
N ASP A 67 6.29 6.81 -40.20
CA ASP A 67 7.41 5.88 -40.12
C ASP A 67 6.85 4.48 -39.85
N LEU A 68 7.00 3.57 -40.81
CA LEU A 68 6.41 2.24 -40.74
C LEU A 68 7.29 1.29 -39.91
N ASP A 69 6.71 0.15 -39.52
CA ASP A 69 7.42 -0.87 -38.76
C ASP A 69 8.73 -1.30 -39.43
N GLY A 70 9.79 -1.41 -38.63
CA GLY A 70 11.16 -1.70 -39.09
C GLY A 70 11.87 -0.58 -39.86
N ALA A 71 11.23 0.56 -40.10
CA ALA A 71 11.85 1.72 -40.73
C ALA A 71 12.67 2.55 -39.72
N THR A 72 13.60 3.36 -40.22
CA THR A 72 14.43 4.23 -39.38
C THR A 72 14.49 5.66 -39.91
N ILE A 73 14.39 6.64 -39.01
CA ILE A 73 14.60 8.05 -39.28
C ILE A 73 15.61 8.61 -38.28
N THR A 74 16.81 8.94 -38.74
CA THR A 74 17.86 9.52 -37.89
C THR A 74 18.20 10.93 -38.36
N GLY A 75 18.20 11.90 -37.44
CA GLY A 75 18.69 13.24 -37.70
C GLY A 75 19.80 13.66 -36.73
N GLY A 76 20.82 14.31 -37.26
CA GLY A 76 21.90 14.91 -36.46
C GLY A 76 21.40 16.01 -35.53
N MET A 77 20.34 16.72 -35.92
CA MET A 77 19.61 17.62 -35.04
C MET A 77 18.31 16.97 -34.56
N ASN A 78 17.31 16.78 -35.42
CA ASN A 78 16.02 16.21 -35.02
C ASN A 78 15.70 14.95 -35.83
N GLY A 79 15.08 13.93 -35.26
CA GLY A 79 14.56 12.81 -36.06
C GLY A 79 13.54 13.31 -37.08
N VAL A 80 12.45 13.89 -36.58
CA VAL A 80 11.42 14.55 -37.38
C VAL A 80 11.22 15.99 -36.91
N LYS A 81 11.16 16.94 -37.86
CA LYS A 81 10.80 18.34 -37.59
C LYS A 81 9.70 18.82 -38.54
N ILE A 82 8.54 19.16 -37.99
CA ILE A 82 7.43 19.83 -38.67
C ILE A 82 7.36 21.27 -38.14
N THR A 83 7.52 22.28 -38.99
CA THR A 83 7.57 23.68 -38.53
C THR A 83 6.19 24.29 -38.27
N GLY A 84 5.13 23.74 -38.86
CA GLY A 84 3.74 24.10 -38.60
C GLY A 84 3.00 23.04 -37.78
N ALA A 85 1.68 22.95 -37.95
CA ALA A 85 0.88 21.89 -37.33
C ALA A 85 1.11 20.55 -38.03
N GLY A 86 0.98 19.42 -37.32
CA GLY A 86 1.19 18.15 -37.99
C GLY A 86 1.02 16.89 -37.17
N THR A 87 1.17 15.76 -37.86
CA THR A 87 1.01 14.43 -37.28
C THR A 87 2.26 13.60 -37.52
N VAL A 88 2.78 12.93 -36.50
CA VAL A 88 3.82 11.92 -36.62
C VAL A 88 3.24 10.58 -36.20
N ASN A 89 3.21 9.61 -37.11
CA ASN A 89 2.84 8.23 -36.82
C ASN A 89 4.11 7.39 -36.89
N ASN A 90 4.57 6.86 -35.77
CA ASN A 90 5.79 6.10 -35.66
C ASN A 90 5.52 4.66 -35.23
N ALA A 91 5.77 3.71 -36.13
CA ALA A 91 5.90 2.29 -35.81
C ALA A 91 7.35 1.80 -35.93
N GLY A 92 8.25 2.64 -36.45
CA GLY A 92 9.67 2.35 -36.62
C GLY A 92 10.52 2.94 -35.50
N SER A 93 11.67 3.49 -35.86
CA SER A 93 12.59 4.14 -34.93
C SER A 93 12.95 5.55 -35.41
N ILE A 94 12.62 6.55 -34.59
CA ILE A 94 12.95 7.95 -34.84
C ILE A 94 14.00 8.41 -33.82
N THR A 95 15.14 8.91 -34.30
CA THR A 95 16.24 9.36 -33.44
C THR A 95 16.69 10.79 -33.78
N GLY A 96 16.67 11.68 -32.79
CA GLY A 96 17.31 12.99 -32.84
C GLY A 96 18.61 13.01 -32.02
N THR A 97 19.73 13.40 -32.63
CA THR A 97 21.04 13.30 -31.94
C THR A 97 21.35 14.50 -31.05
N GLN A 98 20.98 15.71 -31.46
CA GLN A 98 21.28 16.95 -30.70
C GLN A 98 20.04 17.73 -30.25
N GLY A 99 18.93 17.56 -30.95
CA GLY A 99 17.67 18.27 -30.74
C GLY A 99 16.59 17.30 -30.29
N PHE A 100 15.50 17.19 -31.04
CA PHE A 100 14.32 16.42 -30.63
C PHE A 100 14.19 15.11 -31.39
N GLY A 101 13.66 14.06 -30.76
CA GLY A 101 13.20 12.88 -31.51
C GLY A 101 12.13 13.32 -32.51
N THR A 102 11.09 13.98 -32.01
CA THR A 102 10.08 14.68 -32.82
C THR A 102 9.87 16.13 -32.38
N TYR A 103 9.71 17.04 -33.36
CA TYR A 103 9.38 18.45 -33.14
C TYR A 103 8.19 18.84 -34.01
N VAL A 104 7.14 19.39 -33.40
CA VAL A 104 5.99 19.99 -34.09
C VAL A 104 5.82 21.44 -33.64
N GLY A 105 5.99 22.39 -34.57
CA GLY A 105 6.00 23.83 -34.30
C GLY A 105 4.62 24.48 -34.14
N GLY A 106 3.54 23.76 -34.43
CA GLY A 106 2.16 24.16 -34.19
C GLY A 106 1.39 23.14 -33.36
N ALA A 107 0.07 23.02 -33.56
CA ALA A 107 -0.70 21.94 -32.97
C ALA A 107 -0.26 20.58 -33.52
N GLY A 108 -0.12 19.57 -32.67
CA GLY A 108 0.56 18.32 -33.01
C GLY A 108 -0.16 17.06 -32.53
N THR A 109 -0.02 15.98 -33.29
CA THR A 109 -0.37 14.63 -32.83
C THR A 109 0.82 13.70 -33.05
N VAL A 110 1.24 12.95 -32.03
CA VAL A 110 2.29 11.94 -32.14
C VAL A 110 1.71 10.60 -31.69
N ASN A 111 1.62 9.66 -32.62
CA ASN A 111 1.19 8.28 -32.35
C ASN A 111 2.42 7.38 -32.44
N ASN A 112 2.81 6.77 -31.32
CA ASN A 112 4.01 5.95 -31.21
C ASN A 112 3.64 4.50 -30.85
N THR A 113 3.99 3.57 -31.73
CA THR A 113 4.01 2.12 -31.50
C THR A 113 5.43 1.54 -31.61
N GLY A 114 6.43 2.38 -31.91
CA GLY A 114 7.84 2.02 -32.01
C GLY A 114 8.71 2.76 -30.97
N SER A 115 9.88 3.25 -31.39
CA SER A 115 10.78 4.03 -30.52
C SER A 115 11.01 5.45 -31.02
N ILE A 116 10.97 6.41 -30.10
CA ILE A 116 11.37 7.80 -30.32
C ILE A 116 12.46 8.12 -29.31
N ASP A 117 13.65 8.48 -29.78
CA ASP A 117 14.81 8.75 -28.93
C ASP A 117 15.42 10.12 -29.22
N SER A 118 15.82 10.83 -28.16
CA SER A 118 16.69 11.99 -28.24
C SER A 118 17.86 11.92 -27.28
N ALA A 119 19.08 11.96 -27.83
CA ALA A 119 20.30 11.84 -27.05
C ALA A 119 20.72 13.10 -26.29
N GLN A 120 20.13 14.28 -26.58
CA GLN A 120 20.49 15.56 -25.97
C GLN A 120 19.33 16.53 -25.71
N GLY A 121 18.15 16.29 -26.29
CA GLY A 121 16.97 17.14 -26.14
C GLY A 121 15.76 16.34 -25.67
N PHE A 122 14.59 16.66 -26.20
CA PHE A 122 13.34 16.00 -25.80
C PHE A 122 13.00 14.85 -26.73
N GLY A 123 12.39 13.79 -26.20
CA GLY A 123 11.86 12.73 -27.04
C GLY A 123 10.84 13.30 -28.03
N THR A 124 9.84 14.00 -27.51
CA THR A 124 8.81 14.70 -28.30
C THR A 124 8.58 16.13 -27.81
N TYR A 125 8.57 17.10 -28.73
CA TYR A 125 8.25 18.51 -28.45
C TYR A 125 7.10 19.01 -29.35
N ILE A 126 6.06 19.59 -28.74
CA ILE A 126 4.92 20.20 -29.42
C ILE A 126 4.73 21.63 -28.91
N ALA A 127 4.91 22.63 -29.80
CA ALA A 127 4.83 24.04 -29.41
C ALA A 127 3.39 24.56 -29.25
N GLY A 128 2.41 23.92 -29.88
CA GLY A 128 0.98 24.25 -29.76
C GLY A 128 0.24 23.27 -28.85
N ALA A 129 -1.08 23.13 -29.07
CA ALA A 129 -1.85 22.06 -28.44
C ALA A 129 -1.40 20.69 -28.98
N GLY A 130 -1.30 19.69 -28.10
CA GLY A 130 -0.68 18.41 -28.43
C GLY A 130 -1.51 17.20 -28.00
N THR A 131 -1.44 16.13 -28.80
CA THR A 131 -1.87 14.79 -28.38
C THR A 131 -0.72 13.82 -28.61
N VAL A 132 -0.37 13.03 -27.59
CA VAL A 132 0.64 11.99 -27.69
C VAL A 132 0.04 10.67 -27.25
N HIS A 133 0.15 9.64 -28.09
CA HIS A 133 -0.23 8.28 -27.76
C HIS A 133 1.02 7.39 -27.82
N ASN A 134 1.40 6.79 -26.71
CA ASN A 134 2.51 5.84 -26.62
C ASN A 134 1.96 4.46 -26.28
N ALA A 135 1.95 3.57 -27.25
CA ALA A 135 1.33 2.25 -27.13
C ALA A 135 2.15 1.30 -26.24
N ALA A 136 1.53 0.18 -25.84
CA ALA A 136 2.20 -0.85 -25.07
C ALA A 136 3.45 -1.39 -25.80
N GLY A 137 4.58 -1.44 -25.09
CA GLY A 137 5.88 -1.85 -25.64
C GLY A 137 6.62 -0.77 -26.44
N ALA A 138 6.03 0.41 -26.66
CA ALA A 138 6.66 1.54 -27.32
C ALA A 138 7.44 2.40 -26.32
N SER A 139 8.47 3.13 -26.79
CA SER A 139 9.26 4.04 -25.95
C SER A 139 9.35 5.46 -26.52
N ILE A 140 9.30 6.45 -25.63
CA ILE A 140 9.67 7.85 -25.91
C ILE A 140 10.71 8.29 -24.89
N ASP A 141 11.95 8.36 -25.32
CA ASP A 141 13.09 8.63 -24.46
C ASP A 141 13.72 9.98 -24.85
N GLY A 142 13.86 10.87 -23.86
CA GLY A 142 14.49 12.17 -24.04
C GLY A 142 15.54 12.42 -22.99
N ALA A 143 16.72 12.88 -23.42
CA ALA A 143 17.80 13.25 -22.53
C ALA A 143 17.42 14.39 -21.57
N VAL A 144 16.47 15.26 -21.91
CA VAL A 144 15.97 16.29 -20.99
C VAL A 144 14.55 15.98 -20.55
N LEU A 145 13.57 16.05 -21.45
CA LEU A 145 12.17 15.69 -21.20
C LEU A 145 11.76 14.54 -22.11
N GLY A 146 10.94 13.60 -21.63
CA GLY A 146 10.36 12.59 -22.51
C GLY A 146 9.40 13.23 -23.51
N VAL A 147 8.39 13.92 -22.99
CA VAL A 147 7.39 14.68 -23.76
C VAL A 147 7.24 16.10 -23.20
N ASP A 148 7.29 17.11 -24.07
CA ASP A 148 6.99 18.51 -23.75
C ASP A 148 5.91 19.06 -24.69
N ILE A 149 4.76 19.44 -24.13
CA ILE A 149 3.66 20.10 -24.83
C ILE A 149 3.48 21.49 -24.23
N ILE A 150 3.86 22.54 -24.97
CA ILE A 150 3.79 23.92 -24.47
C ILE A 150 2.34 24.39 -24.32
N GLY A 151 1.46 24.00 -25.24
CA GLY A 151 0.02 24.31 -25.18
C GLY A 151 -0.76 23.35 -24.30
N SER A 152 -2.08 23.28 -24.53
CA SER A 152 -2.92 22.26 -23.90
C SER A 152 -2.56 20.86 -24.41
N GLY A 153 -2.58 19.84 -23.56
CA GLY A 153 -2.09 18.50 -23.90
C GLY A 153 -3.03 17.36 -23.53
N HIS A 154 -2.96 16.28 -24.31
CA HIS A 154 -3.49 14.96 -23.94
C HIS A 154 -2.40 13.92 -24.18
N VAL A 155 -2.03 13.13 -23.16
CA VAL A 155 -1.03 12.07 -23.30
C VAL A 155 -1.59 10.75 -22.79
N ASP A 156 -1.71 9.76 -23.68
CA ASP A 156 -2.01 8.37 -23.33
C ASP A 156 -0.71 7.56 -23.36
N ASN A 157 -0.32 6.97 -22.24
CA ASN A 157 0.84 6.11 -22.13
C ASN A 157 0.46 4.71 -21.68
N ALA A 158 0.79 3.71 -22.50
CA ALA A 158 0.79 2.29 -22.13
C ALA A 158 2.19 1.65 -22.27
N GLY A 159 3.17 2.40 -22.80
CA GLY A 159 4.57 1.99 -22.92
C GLY A 159 5.46 2.72 -21.90
N SER A 160 6.69 3.05 -22.29
CA SER A 160 7.61 3.84 -21.47
C SER A 160 7.80 5.26 -22.00
N ILE A 161 7.74 6.26 -21.13
CA ILE A 161 8.16 7.63 -21.42
C ILE A 161 9.19 8.06 -20.38
N THR A 162 10.36 8.50 -20.82
CA THR A 162 11.48 8.83 -19.93
C THR A 162 12.10 10.18 -20.25
N GLY A 163 12.21 11.04 -19.23
CA GLY A 163 12.99 12.27 -19.24
C GLY A 163 14.19 12.17 -18.29
N VAL A 164 15.42 12.15 -18.84
CA VAL A 164 16.61 11.82 -18.03
C VAL A 164 17.02 12.93 -17.06
N HIS A 165 16.89 14.21 -17.45
CA HIS A 165 17.30 15.36 -16.60
C HIS A 165 16.14 16.25 -16.17
N GLY A 166 14.93 15.95 -16.62
CA GLY A 166 13.71 16.72 -16.33
C GLY A 166 12.53 15.80 -16.13
N ALA A 167 11.34 16.27 -16.47
CA ALA A 167 10.12 15.48 -16.32
C ALA A 167 9.99 14.39 -17.40
N GLY A 168 9.32 13.30 -17.05
CA GLY A 168 8.87 12.31 -18.04
C GLY A 168 7.91 12.98 -19.03
N ILE A 169 6.88 13.64 -18.52
CA ILE A 169 5.93 14.45 -19.29
C ILE A 169 5.80 15.84 -18.66
N LEU A 170 5.83 16.88 -19.49
CA LEU A 170 5.45 18.25 -19.14
C LEU A 170 4.35 18.77 -20.09
N ILE A 171 3.22 19.20 -19.52
CA ILE A 171 2.17 19.94 -20.23
C ILE A 171 2.10 21.36 -19.68
N GLY A 172 2.44 22.36 -20.51
CA GLY A 172 2.45 23.78 -20.14
C GLY A 172 1.06 24.42 -20.04
N GLY A 173 0.08 23.90 -20.78
CA GLY A 173 -1.32 24.32 -20.70
C GLY A 173 -2.19 23.42 -19.82
N ALA A 174 -3.51 23.55 -19.95
CA ALA A 174 -4.45 22.60 -19.37
C ALA A 174 -4.37 21.24 -20.10
N GLY A 175 -4.63 20.13 -19.42
CA GLY A 175 -4.49 18.85 -20.10
C GLY A 175 -4.78 17.62 -19.27
N GLN A 176 -4.60 16.47 -19.92
CA GLN A 176 -4.76 15.16 -19.31
C GLN A 176 -3.55 14.27 -19.60
N ILE A 177 -3.11 13.54 -18.58
CA ILE A 177 -2.13 12.46 -18.70
C ILE A 177 -2.81 11.19 -18.20
N VAL A 178 -2.83 10.15 -19.03
CA VAL A 178 -3.33 8.82 -18.69
C VAL A 178 -2.17 7.84 -18.78
N ASN A 179 -1.75 7.30 -17.64
CA ASN A 179 -0.77 6.22 -17.57
C ASN A 179 -1.49 4.88 -17.33
N ALA A 180 -1.68 4.11 -18.38
CA ALA A 180 -2.36 2.83 -18.35
C ALA A 180 -1.58 1.76 -17.56
N ALA A 181 -2.26 0.68 -17.19
CA ALA A 181 -1.64 -0.46 -16.52
C ALA A 181 -0.44 -1.01 -17.33
N GLY A 182 0.70 -1.18 -16.65
CA GLY A 182 1.97 -1.57 -17.27
C GLY A 182 2.75 -0.44 -17.94
N GLY A 183 2.17 0.75 -18.07
CA GLY A 183 2.86 1.96 -18.53
C GLY A 183 3.79 2.53 -17.46
N THR A 184 4.93 3.08 -17.89
CA THR A 184 5.93 3.70 -17.01
C THR A 184 6.21 5.14 -17.42
N LEU A 185 6.07 6.07 -16.49
CA LEU A 185 6.53 7.46 -16.62
C LEU A 185 7.73 7.67 -15.71
N THR A 186 8.87 8.08 -16.26
CA THR A 186 10.09 8.28 -15.48
C THR A 186 10.66 9.67 -15.73
N GLY A 187 10.96 10.41 -14.67
CA GLY A 187 11.63 11.70 -14.77
C GLY A 187 12.52 12.03 -13.58
N GLN A 188 13.65 12.68 -13.81
CA GLN A 188 14.55 13.11 -12.73
C GLN A 188 13.92 14.20 -11.85
N THR A 189 13.06 15.06 -12.40
CA THR A 189 12.34 16.06 -11.60
C THR A 189 10.99 15.51 -11.15
N TYR A 190 10.10 15.25 -12.12
CA TYR A 190 8.78 14.66 -11.94
C TYR A 190 8.55 13.55 -12.97
N GLY A 191 7.80 12.49 -12.64
CA GLY A 191 7.30 11.57 -13.65
C GLY A 191 6.28 12.25 -14.58
N ALA A 192 5.37 13.05 -14.00
CA ALA A 192 4.34 13.80 -14.72
C ALA A 192 4.15 15.22 -14.16
N GLU A 193 4.12 16.22 -15.03
CA GLU A 193 3.92 17.63 -14.67
C GLU A 193 2.87 18.29 -15.58
N ILE A 194 1.86 18.93 -14.98
CA ILE A 194 0.85 19.72 -15.69
C ILE A 194 0.78 21.10 -15.05
N VAL A 195 1.05 22.14 -15.85
CA VAL A 195 1.09 23.53 -15.38
C VAL A 195 -0.31 24.15 -15.34
N GLY A 196 -1.13 23.93 -16.37
CA GLY A 196 -2.53 24.36 -16.37
C GLY A 196 -3.45 23.45 -15.55
N LEU A 197 -4.76 23.68 -15.62
CA LEU A 197 -5.74 22.79 -15.00
C LEU A 197 -5.59 21.38 -15.59
N GLY A 198 -5.35 20.39 -14.72
CA GLY A 198 -4.89 19.08 -15.14
C GLY A 198 -5.74 17.92 -14.60
N THR A 199 -5.79 16.84 -15.37
CA THR A 199 -6.20 15.52 -14.88
C THR A 199 -5.04 14.55 -15.07
N LEU A 200 -4.60 13.90 -13.99
CA LEU A 200 -3.64 12.81 -14.04
C LEU A 200 -4.34 11.52 -13.65
N GLU A 201 -4.42 10.56 -14.56
CA GLU A 201 -4.92 9.22 -14.30
C GLU A 201 -3.76 8.22 -14.32
N ASN A 202 -3.63 7.44 -13.24
CA ASN A 202 -2.56 6.44 -13.14
C ASN A 202 -3.13 5.06 -12.77
N ALA A 203 -2.80 4.08 -13.60
CA ALA A 203 -2.94 2.64 -13.35
C ALA A 203 -1.61 1.88 -13.51
N GLY A 204 -0.54 2.58 -13.92
CA GLY A 204 0.81 2.03 -14.09
C GLY A 204 1.76 2.55 -13.02
N THR A 205 3.02 2.74 -13.40
CA THR A 205 4.07 3.27 -12.51
C THR A 205 4.47 4.68 -12.94
N ILE A 206 4.48 5.60 -11.97
CA ILE A 206 5.06 6.93 -12.12
C ILE A 206 6.24 7.02 -11.17
N ASP A 207 7.43 7.08 -11.73
CA ASP A 207 8.71 7.20 -11.02
C ASP A 207 9.24 8.62 -11.19
N GLY A 208 9.10 9.40 -10.13
CA GLY A 208 9.62 10.76 -10.07
C GLY A 208 10.86 10.83 -9.20
N GLY A 209 11.85 11.62 -9.66
CA GLY A 209 13.10 11.78 -8.94
C GLY A 209 13.02 12.81 -7.81
N LEU A 210 13.80 13.88 -7.95
CA LEU A 210 14.14 14.79 -6.86
C LEU A 210 12.97 15.60 -6.30
N LEU A 211 11.91 15.81 -7.09
CA LEU A 211 10.80 16.70 -6.70
C LEU A 211 9.48 15.97 -6.43
N GLY A 212 9.36 14.70 -6.81
CA GLY A 212 8.18 13.86 -6.56
C GLY A 212 7.68 13.13 -7.80
N ALA A 213 6.72 12.22 -7.63
CA ALA A 213 6.10 11.47 -8.72
C ALA A 213 5.37 12.39 -9.70
N ALA A 214 4.56 13.33 -9.20
CA ALA A 214 3.80 14.23 -10.05
C ALA A 214 3.49 15.59 -9.42
N TYR A 215 3.34 16.60 -10.27
CA TYR A 215 2.90 17.94 -9.86
C TYR A 215 1.86 18.53 -10.80
N LEU A 216 0.68 18.82 -10.25
CA LEU A 216 -0.44 19.49 -10.92
C LEU A 216 -0.52 20.92 -10.38
N HIS A 217 0.03 21.91 -11.09
CA HIS A 217 0.29 23.24 -10.51
C HIS A 217 -0.98 24.05 -10.22
N THR A 218 -2.05 23.79 -10.97
CA THR A 218 -3.29 24.55 -10.88
C THR A 218 -4.23 23.89 -9.89
N ALA A 219 -4.85 24.71 -9.03
CA ALA A 219 -5.90 24.28 -8.11
C ALA A 219 -7.07 23.62 -8.88
N SER A 220 -7.89 22.83 -8.19
CA SER A 220 -8.99 22.04 -8.75
C SER A 220 -8.56 20.94 -9.72
N SER A 221 -7.25 20.68 -9.86
CA SER A 221 -6.76 19.57 -10.68
C SER A 221 -7.15 18.24 -10.08
N THR A 222 -7.33 17.24 -10.95
CA THR A 222 -7.84 15.91 -10.56
C THR A 222 -6.74 14.86 -10.66
N LEU A 223 -6.58 14.08 -9.61
CA LEU A 223 -5.82 12.82 -9.63
C LEU A 223 -6.81 11.65 -9.64
N ILE A 224 -6.71 10.77 -10.62
CA ILE A 224 -7.47 9.52 -10.71
C ILE A 224 -6.52 8.35 -10.42
N VAL A 225 -6.82 7.57 -9.39
CA VAL A 225 -5.95 6.48 -8.91
C VAL A 225 -6.65 5.15 -9.06
N HIS A 226 -6.00 4.21 -9.75
CA HIS A 226 -6.43 2.82 -9.83
C HIS A 226 -5.80 1.94 -8.74
N PRO A 227 -6.41 0.81 -8.34
CA PRO A 227 -5.92 -0.03 -7.24
C PRO A 227 -4.45 -0.49 -7.33
N ASP A 228 -3.94 -0.72 -8.54
CA ASP A 228 -2.56 -1.20 -8.78
C ASP A 228 -1.58 -0.06 -9.14
N ALA A 229 -2.01 1.20 -9.01
CA ALA A 229 -1.18 2.36 -9.34
C ALA A 229 0.03 2.47 -8.40
N VAL A 230 1.19 2.75 -8.97
CA VAL A 230 2.43 2.99 -8.20
C VAL A 230 2.90 4.42 -8.44
N PHE A 231 3.20 5.12 -7.35
CA PHE A 231 3.86 6.41 -7.34
C PHE A 231 5.15 6.27 -6.53
N ASP A 232 6.30 6.52 -7.15
CA ASP A 232 7.57 6.68 -6.45
C ASP A 232 7.85 8.18 -6.33
N GLY A 233 7.72 8.70 -5.11
CA GLY A 233 7.74 10.12 -4.78
C GLY A 233 6.36 10.74 -4.59
N THR A 234 6.34 12.01 -4.17
CA THR A 234 5.12 12.74 -3.80
C THR A 234 4.28 13.14 -5.00
N VAL A 235 2.96 13.13 -4.86
CA VAL A 235 1.99 13.73 -5.79
C VAL A 235 1.40 14.99 -5.17
N THR A 236 1.61 16.12 -5.84
CA THR A 236 1.22 17.43 -5.32
C THR A 236 0.21 18.13 -6.24
N VAL A 237 -0.79 18.78 -5.66
CA VAL A 237 -1.62 19.80 -6.33
C VAL A 237 -1.23 21.18 -5.78
N GLY A 238 -0.89 22.10 -6.67
CA GLY A 238 -0.47 23.46 -6.35
C GLY A 238 -1.63 24.45 -6.24
N GLY A 239 -1.42 25.54 -5.49
CA GLY A 239 -2.44 26.57 -5.21
C GLY A 239 -3.10 26.40 -3.85
N THR A 240 -3.89 27.39 -3.40
CA THR A 240 -4.71 27.27 -2.19
C THR A 240 -5.90 26.36 -2.46
N GLY A 241 -5.70 25.06 -2.20
CA GLY A 241 -6.68 24.07 -1.73
C GLY A 241 -8.01 23.98 -2.48
N ASP A 242 -8.12 22.98 -3.34
CA ASP A 242 -9.34 22.27 -3.78
C ASP A 242 -9.02 21.09 -4.71
N GLY A 243 -7.80 20.51 -4.62
CA GLY A 243 -7.41 19.36 -5.42
C GLY A 243 -8.37 18.19 -5.21
N ILE A 244 -8.71 17.50 -6.30
CA ILE A 244 -9.68 16.41 -6.29
C ILE A 244 -8.93 15.11 -6.51
N MET A 245 -9.15 14.13 -5.65
CA MET A 245 -8.72 12.77 -5.86
C MET A 245 -9.92 11.87 -6.13
N GLU A 246 -9.83 11.02 -7.13
CA GLU A 246 -10.82 10.00 -7.49
C GLU A 246 -10.19 8.62 -7.42
N LEU A 247 -10.80 7.73 -6.63
CA LEU A 247 -10.34 6.38 -6.40
C LEU A 247 -11.23 5.41 -7.18
N THR A 248 -10.69 4.73 -8.19
CA THR A 248 -11.49 3.97 -9.16
C THR A 248 -11.92 2.60 -8.64
N SER A 249 -12.93 2.00 -9.29
CA SER A 249 -13.32 0.61 -9.06
C SER A 249 -12.46 -0.36 -9.91
N GLY A 250 -12.55 -1.67 -9.64
CA GLY A 250 -11.78 -2.69 -10.37
C GLY A 250 -10.93 -3.61 -9.50
N GLY A 251 -10.95 -3.42 -8.18
CA GLY A 251 -10.24 -4.21 -7.19
C GLY A 251 -10.26 -3.52 -5.82
N ALA A 252 -9.65 -4.15 -4.82
CA ALA A 252 -9.39 -3.49 -3.54
C ALA A 252 -8.15 -2.59 -3.69
N GLY A 253 -8.29 -1.29 -3.48
CA GLY A 253 -7.21 -0.33 -3.53
C GLY A 253 -6.68 0.03 -2.14
N THR A 254 -5.41 0.44 -2.06
CA THR A 254 -4.85 1.08 -0.87
C THR A 254 -4.20 2.37 -1.30
N LEU A 255 -4.62 3.47 -0.67
CA LEU A 255 -4.00 4.77 -0.81
C LEU A 255 -3.53 5.18 0.58
N ASP A 256 -2.23 5.35 0.77
CA ASP A 256 -1.65 5.78 2.05
C ASP A 256 -0.87 7.08 1.86
N GLY A 257 -0.59 7.79 2.95
CA GLY A 257 0.21 9.01 2.92
C GLY A 257 -0.54 10.27 2.46
N ILE A 258 -1.87 10.35 2.64
CA ILE A 258 -2.55 11.65 2.52
C ILE A 258 -1.93 12.63 3.53
N GLY A 259 -1.51 13.79 3.02
CA GLY A 259 -0.79 14.83 3.75
C GLY A 259 0.73 14.73 3.73
N THR A 260 1.30 13.61 3.27
CA THR A 260 2.75 13.42 3.12
C THR A 260 3.12 13.14 1.67
N ASP A 261 2.60 12.04 1.14
CA ASP A 261 2.85 11.57 -0.22
C ASP A 261 1.83 12.14 -1.20
N PHE A 262 0.60 12.41 -0.73
CA PHE A 262 -0.44 13.09 -1.49
C PHE A 262 -0.79 14.43 -0.84
N VAL A 263 -0.42 15.54 -1.48
CA VAL A 263 -0.47 16.88 -0.89
C VAL A 263 -1.33 17.82 -1.74
N GLY A 264 -2.17 18.63 -1.09
CA GLY A 264 -3.00 19.66 -1.74
C GLY A 264 -4.38 19.18 -2.20
N PHE A 265 -4.82 18.01 -1.72
CA PHE A 265 -6.16 17.47 -1.99
C PHE A 265 -7.13 17.82 -0.87
N GLU A 266 -8.29 18.38 -1.22
CA GLU A 266 -9.37 18.67 -0.26
C GLU A 266 -10.54 17.68 -0.38
N THR A 267 -10.66 17.02 -1.53
CA THR A 267 -11.70 16.02 -1.74
C THR A 267 -11.07 14.71 -2.20
N VAL A 268 -11.46 13.61 -1.56
CA VAL A 268 -11.21 12.24 -2.03
C VAL A 268 -12.55 11.62 -2.35
N THR A 269 -12.76 11.15 -3.57
CA THR A 269 -14.02 10.53 -3.99
C THR A 269 -13.78 9.07 -4.32
N ILE A 270 -14.46 8.18 -3.63
CA ILE A 270 -14.44 6.75 -3.89
C ILE A 270 -15.52 6.43 -4.93
N ALA A 271 -15.12 5.78 -6.02
CA ALA A 271 -16.06 5.36 -7.06
C ALA A 271 -17.09 4.35 -6.50
N PRO A 272 -18.33 4.33 -7.02
CA PRO A 272 -19.31 3.32 -6.66
C PRO A 272 -18.78 1.90 -6.82
N ASP A 273 -19.17 0.99 -5.93
CA ASP A 273 -18.74 -0.42 -5.88
C ASP A 273 -17.22 -0.63 -5.76
N ALA A 274 -16.45 0.40 -5.44
CA ALA A 274 -15.04 0.29 -5.08
C ALA A 274 -14.88 -0.04 -3.58
N SER A 275 -13.72 -0.61 -3.25
CA SER A 275 -13.30 -0.86 -1.87
C SER A 275 -11.89 -0.31 -1.72
N TRP A 276 -11.74 0.72 -0.89
CA TRP A 276 -10.47 1.41 -0.69
C TRP A 276 -10.11 1.48 0.78
N THR A 277 -8.86 1.18 1.10
CA THR A 277 -8.26 1.58 2.37
C THR A 277 -7.52 2.90 2.16
N ILE A 278 -7.97 3.95 2.84
CA ILE A 278 -7.41 5.30 2.78
C ILE A 278 -6.61 5.55 4.06
N GLY A 279 -5.37 5.97 3.91
CA GLY A 279 -4.43 6.26 4.99
C GLY A 279 -3.84 7.67 4.90
N GLY A 280 -3.67 8.31 6.05
CA GLY A 280 -3.08 9.65 6.13
C GLY A 280 -2.75 10.09 7.55
N THR A 281 -1.97 11.15 7.67
CA THR A 281 -1.70 11.80 8.98
C THR A 281 -2.90 12.63 9.41
N LEU A 282 -3.03 12.89 10.72
CA LEU A 282 -4.09 13.77 11.25
C LEU A 282 -4.07 15.16 10.60
N ASP A 283 -2.90 15.81 10.60
CA ASP A 283 -2.70 17.12 9.97
C ASP A 283 -2.99 17.08 8.45
N GLY A 284 -2.70 15.94 7.82
CA GLY A 284 -2.90 15.71 6.39
C GLY A 284 -4.34 15.56 5.96
N LEU A 285 -5.15 14.95 6.83
CA LEU A 285 -6.57 14.72 6.62
C LEU A 285 -7.45 15.86 7.14
N GLU A 286 -6.87 16.81 7.88
CA GLU A 286 -7.59 18.00 8.35
C GLU A 286 -8.14 18.79 7.15
N GLY A 287 -9.46 19.03 7.14
CA GLY A 287 -10.14 19.73 6.05
C GLY A 287 -10.42 18.88 4.81
N VAL A 288 -9.97 17.62 4.77
CA VAL A 288 -10.28 16.70 3.66
C VAL A 288 -11.70 16.14 3.81
N THR A 289 -12.45 16.16 2.71
CA THR A 289 -13.76 15.52 2.58
C THR A 289 -13.64 14.23 1.77
N ILE A 290 -13.95 13.09 2.39
CA ILE A 290 -14.00 11.78 1.74
C ILE A 290 -15.45 11.48 1.34
N LYS A 291 -15.68 11.29 0.04
CA LYS A 291 -16.97 11.05 -0.58
C LYS A 291 -17.12 9.61 -1.01
N GLY A 292 -18.35 9.08 -0.93
CA GLY A 292 -18.65 7.70 -1.37
C GLY A 292 -18.17 6.61 -0.41
N PHE A 293 -17.75 6.98 0.80
CA PHE A 293 -17.27 6.06 1.83
C PHE A 293 -18.39 5.11 2.28
N ASN A 294 -18.13 3.81 2.27
CA ASN A 294 -19.08 2.76 2.61
C ASN A 294 -18.46 1.67 3.50
N THR A 295 -19.21 0.59 3.80
CA THR A 295 -18.75 -0.48 4.71
C THR A 295 -17.56 -1.29 4.22
N ASP A 296 -17.32 -1.28 2.91
CA ASP A 296 -16.20 -1.99 2.29
C ASP A 296 -14.92 -1.15 2.25
N ASP A 297 -14.99 0.11 2.68
CA ASP A 297 -13.86 1.03 2.76
C ASP A 297 -13.22 1.04 4.16
N GLY A 298 -11.93 1.31 4.19
CA GLY A 298 -11.14 1.47 5.41
C GLY A 298 -10.62 2.90 5.52
N LEU A 299 -10.62 3.45 6.73
CA LEU A 299 -9.91 4.69 7.06
C LEU A 299 -8.84 4.37 8.12
N VAL A 300 -7.59 4.66 7.78
CA VAL A 300 -6.41 4.43 8.61
C VAL A 300 -5.81 5.79 9.00
N LEU A 301 -5.96 6.16 10.26
CA LEU A 301 -5.43 7.40 10.79
C LEU A 301 -4.04 7.16 11.39
N GLN A 302 -3.03 7.86 10.87
CA GLN A 302 -1.66 7.77 11.37
C GLN A 302 -1.37 8.87 12.40
N GLY A 303 -0.51 8.54 13.38
CA GLY A 303 -0.06 9.50 14.40
C GLY A 303 -0.92 9.55 15.66
N LEU A 304 -1.82 8.59 15.86
CA LEU A 304 -2.63 8.46 17.08
C LEU A 304 -1.79 7.96 18.27
N ASP A 305 -2.00 8.57 19.43
CA ASP A 305 -1.44 8.16 20.71
C ASP A 305 -2.31 7.11 21.42
N ALA A 306 -1.70 6.39 22.37
CA ALA A 306 -2.41 5.39 23.17
C ALA A 306 -3.40 6.09 24.13
N GLY A 307 -4.70 5.87 23.91
CA GLY A 307 -5.78 6.53 24.65
C GLY A 307 -6.57 7.52 23.79
N ASP A 308 -6.11 7.79 22.57
CA ASP A 308 -6.88 8.57 21.61
C ASP A 308 -8.16 7.81 21.23
N THR A 309 -9.25 8.56 21.10
CA THR A 309 -10.56 8.06 20.70
C THR A 309 -11.00 8.75 19.43
N ALA A 310 -11.67 8.04 18.54
CA ALA A 310 -12.26 8.62 17.35
C ALA A 310 -13.77 8.40 17.38
N THR A 311 -14.52 9.47 17.11
CA THR A 311 -15.99 9.48 17.19
C THR A 311 -16.55 10.02 15.88
N LEU A 312 -17.68 9.49 15.41
CA LEU A 312 -18.38 9.99 14.23
C LEU A 312 -19.60 10.81 14.66
N GLY A 313 -19.62 12.10 14.33
CA GLY A 313 -20.74 13.00 14.59
C GLY A 313 -21.91 12.80 13.62
N ALA A 314 -23.09 13.34 13.98
CA ALA A 314 -24.29 13.33 13.13
C ALA A 314 -24.15 14.16 11.84
N ASP A 315 -23.12 14.99 11.77
CA ASP A 315 -22.65 15.76 10.61
C ASP A 315 -21.65 14.98 9.74
N ASN A 316 -21.45 13.68 10.02
CA ASN A 316 -20.45 12.81 9.38
C ASN A 316 -19.00 13.27 9.60
N LEU A 317 -18.75 14.09 10.63
CA LEU A 317 -17.41 14.50 11.02
C LEU A 317 -16.80 13.44 11.94
N VAL A 318 -15.73 12.79 11.47
CA VAL A 318 -14.85 12.00 12.32
C VAL A 318 -14.04 12.97 13.18
N THR A 319 -14.18 12.90 14.50
CA THR A 319 -13.44 13.71 15.47
C THR A 319 -12.54 12.81 16.29
N ILE A 320 -11.23 13.10 16.29
CA ILE A 320 -10.23 12.43 17.11
C ILE A 320 -10.00 13.26 18.38
N ARG A 321 -10.04 12.61 19.54
CA ARG A 321 -9.76 13.21 20.84
C ARG A 321 -8.63 12.49 21.56
N ASN A 322 -7.75 13.23 22.23
CA ASN A 322 -6.73 12.65 23.11
C ASN A 322 -7.32 12.11 24.43
N ALA A 323 -6.46 11.50 25.25
CA ALA A 323 -6.83 10.97 26.56
C ALA A 323 -7.41 12.04 27.52
N GLU A 324 -7.06 13.31 27.33
CA GLU A 324 -7.59 14.46 28.07
C GLU A 324 -8.93 14.98 27.52
N GLY A 325 -9.40 14.44 26.40
CA GLY A 325 -10.66 14.80 25.74
C GLY A 325 -10.57 15.97 24.75
N GLU A 326 -9.36 16.51 24.50
CA GLU A 326 -9.12 17.59 23.55
C GLU A 326 -9.17 17.07 22.11
N VAL A 327 -9.71 17.85 21.19
CA VAL A 327 -9.75 17.48 19.76
C VAL A 327 -8.36 17.64 19.16
N VAL A 328 -7.82 16.56 18.60
CA VAL A 328 -6.49 16.53 17.98
C VAL A 328 -6.52 16.33 16.46
N GLY A 329 -7.71 16.08 15.88
CA GLY A 329 -7.88 16.04 14.44
C GLY A 329 -9.32 15.80 14.03
N THR A 330 -9.65 16.11 12.78
CA THR A 330 -10.97 15.85 12.20
C THR A 330 -10.89 15.43 10.74
N VAL A 331 -11.81 14.56 10.31
CA VAL A 331 -11.95 14.13 8.90
C VAL A 331 -13.42 14.16 8.52
N GLN A 332 -13.78 14.80 7.40
CA GLN A 332 -15.17 14.87 6.97
C GLN A 332 -15.52 13.71 6.04
N LEU A 333 -16.61 13.00 6.30
CA LEU A 333 -17.19 12.01 5.38
C LEU A 333 -18.45 12.60 4.71
N ASP A 334 -18.70 12.29 3.45
CA ASP A 334 -19.92 12.69 2.74
C ASP A 334 -21.04 11.64 2.86
N ALA A 335 -22.28 12.11 2.81
CA ALA A 335 -23.48 11.44 3.30
C ALA A 335 -23.98 10.25 2.45
N ALA A 336 -23.11 9.49 1.78
CA ALA A 336 -23.47 8.15 1.31
C ALA A 336 -23.74 7.17 2.48
N ALA A 337 -23.31 7.53 3.69
CA ALA A 337 -23.61 6.84 4.94
C ALA A 337 -25.04 7.11 5.47
N GLN A 338 -26.08 6.65 4.76
CA GLN A 338 -27.42 6.43 5.34
C GLN A 338 -27.65 4.95 5.62
N GLY A 339 -27.06 4.44 6.71
CA GLY A 339 -27.38 3.11 7.25
C GLY A 339 -26.21 2.18 7.55
N HIS A 340 -24.97 2.67 7.44
CA HIS A 340 -23.77 1.89 7.65
C HIS A 340 -22.91 2.48 8.77
N PRO A 341 -22.82 1.81 9.93
CA PRO A 341 -22.05 2.32 11.06
C PRO A 341 -20.56 2.16 10.79
N VAL A 342 -19.89 3.28 10.50
CA VAL A 342 -18.43 3.37 10.51
C VAL A 342 -17.99 3.35 11.97
N SER A 343 -17.40 2.25 12.43
CA SER A 343 -16.87 2.13 13.79
C SER A 343 -15.35 2.34 13.76
N LEU A 344 -14.90 3.43 14.36
CA LEU A 344 -13.48 3.71 14.56
C LEU A 344 -13.09 3.15 15.92
N VAL A 345 -12.58 1.91 15.96
CA VAL A 345 -12.10 1.29 17.19
C VAL A 345 -10.58 1.15 17.11
N SER A 346 -9.90 1.75 18.10
CA SER A 346 -8.45 1.61 18.31
C SER A 346 -8.04 0.13 18.29
N ASP A 347 -7.11 -0.23 17.41
CA ASP A 347 -6.48 -1.56 17.35
C ASP A 347 -5.40 -1.78 18.44
N GLY A 348 -5.21 -0.81 19.34
CA GLY A 348 -4.15 -0.81 20.35
C GLY A 348 -2.73 -0.57 19.80
N GLN A 349 -2.58 -0.31 18.50
CA GLN A 349 -1.31 -0.12 17.77
C GLN A 349 -1.33 1.02 16.71
N GLY A 350 -2.37 1.86 16.70
CA GLY A 350 -2.53 3.00 15.79
C GLY A 350 -3.17 2.64 14.42
N GLY A 351 -4.32 1.95 14.42
CA GLY A 351 -5.18 1.58 13.27
C GLY A 351 -6.61 1.11 13.69
N THR A 352 -7.47 0.72 12.73
CA THR A 352 -8.91 0.35 12.93
C THR A 352 -9.16 -1.19 12.88
N THR A 353 -10.09 -1.72 13.70
CA THR A 353 -10.21 -3.16 14.11
C THR A 353 -10.90 -4.17 13.16
N LEU A 354 -10.48 -5.44 13.38
CA LEU A 354 -10.84 -6.73 12.79
C LEU A 354 -11.90 -7.53 13.58
N LEU A 355 -12.68 -8.31 12.83
CA LEU A 355 -13.75 -9.25 13.20
C LEU A 355 -13.37 -10.37 14.20
N LEU A 356 -14.24 -10.64 15.19
CA LEU A 356 -14.18 -11.77 16.14
C LEU A 356 -15.23 -12.83 15.76
N CYS A 357 -14.85 -13.94 15.12
CA CYS A 357 -15.82 -14.96 14.66
C CYS A 357 -15.28 -16.40 14.61
N TYR A 358 -16.19 -17.36 14.68
CA TYR A 358 -15.99 -18.80 14.43
C TYR A 358 -16.31 -19.17 12.99
N LEU A 359 -15.53 -20.06 12.37
CA LEU A 359 -15.85 -20.59 11.05
C LEU A 359 -17.05 -21.55 11.12
N GLU A 360 -17.90 -21.55 10.10
CA GLU A 360 -18.96 -22.57 9.91
C GLU A 360 -18.40 -23.99 10.07
N GLY A 361 -19.16 -24.88 10.72
CA GLY A 361 -18.77 -26.25 11.05
C GLY A 361 -18.12 -26.41 12.42
N THR A 362 -17.69 -25.31 13.05
CA THR A 362 -17.14 -25.30 14.42
C THR A 362 -18.13 -25.91 15.40
N ARG A 363 -17.68 -26.86 16.24
CA ARG A 363 -18.58 -27.52 17.21
C ARG A 363 -18.55 -26.84 18.56
N ILE A 364 -19.70 -26.37 19.02
CA ILE A 364 -19.87 -25.72 20.32
C ILE A 364 -20.42 -26.73 21.33
N LEU A 365 -19.82 -26.79 22.51
CA LEU A 365 -20.29 -27.68 23.57
C LEU A 365 -21.58 -27.14 24.21
N THR A 366 -22.62 -27.95 24.13
CA THR A 366 -23.88 -27.78 24.86
C THR A 366 -24.00 -28.83 25.95
N PRO A 367 -24.92 -28.70 26.92
CA PRO A 367 -25.13 -29.70 27.97
C PRO A 367 -25.52 -31.09 27.46
N THR A 368 -26.07 -31.19 26.25
CA THR A 368 -26.52 -32.46 25.63
C THR A 368 -25.53 -33.02 24.61
N GLY A 369 -24.41 -32.33 24.36
CA GLY A 369 -23.41 -32.72 23.39
C GLY A 369 -22.91 -31.54 22.56
N GLU A 370 -22.04 -31.82 21.61
CA GLU A 370 -21.51 -30.81 20.69
C GLU A 370 -22.48 -30.56 19.52
N VAL A 371 -22.73 -29.29 19.19
CA VAL A 371 -23.60 -28.86 18.09
C VAL A 371 -22.82 -27.96 17.15
N ALA A 372 -23.05 -28.04 15.83
CA ALA A 372 -22.43 -27.12 14.88
C ALA A 372 -22.92 -25.69 15.14
N ILE A 373 -22.05 -24.69 15.03
CA ILE A 373 -22.42 -23.31 15.32
C ILE A 373 -23.56 -22.79 14.44
N GLU A 374 -23.62 -23.22 13.19
CA GLU A 374 -24.67 -22.90 12.23
C GLU A 374 -26.03 -23.55 12.55
N ASP A 375 -26.05 -24.63 13.34
CA ASP A 375 -27.26 -25.33 13.77
C ASP A 375 -27.85 -24.79 15.09
N LEU A 376 -27.08 -23.99 15.84
CA LEU A 376 -27.51 -23.37 17.08
C LEU A 376 -28.55 -22.27 16.85
N ARG A 377 -29.40 -22.05 17.85
CA ARG A 377 -30.46 -21.05 17.84
C ARG A 377 -30.43 -20.19 19.10
N ILE A 378 -31.01 -19.00 19.00
CA ILE A 378 -31.28 -18.15 20.17
C ILE A 378 -32.09 -18.95 21.20
N GLY A 379 -31.66 -18.89 22.46
CA GLY A 379 -32.24 -19.65 23.57
C GLY A 379 -31.66 -21.04 23.78
N ASP A 380 -30.92 -21.61 22.82
CA ASP A 380 -30.12 -22.82 23.09
C ASP A 380 -29.09 -22.53 24.17
N THR A 381 -28.67 -23.56 24.91
CA THR A 381 -27.75 -23.37 26.04
C THR A 381 -26.36 -23.91 25.74
N VAL A 382 -25.35 -23.18 26.18
CA VAL A 382 -23.94 -23.50 25.99
C VAL A 382 -23.23 -23.58 27.33
N VAL A 383 -22.17 -24.39 27.38
CA VAL A 383 -21.31 -24.48 28.58
C VAL A 383 -20.32 -23.32 28.56
N THR A 384 -20.39 -22.46 29.58
CA THR A 384 -19.50 -21.31 29.73
C THR A 384 -18.45 -21.51 30.82
N ARG A 385 -17.41 -20.68 30.81
CA ARG A 385 -16.26 -20.82 31.70
C ARG A 385 -16.50 -20.26 33.09
N PHE A 386 -17.20 -19.13 33.19
CA PHE A 386 -17.33 -18.36 34.42
C PHE A 386 -18.76 -18.32 34.97
N GLN A 387 -19.77 -18.47 34.12
CA GLN A 387 -21.20 -18.33 34.48
C GLN A 387 -21.99 -19.65 34.43
N GLY A 388 -21.35 -20.80 34.21
CA GLY A 388 -22.04 -22.10 34.15
C GLY A 388 -22.74 -22.32 32.81
N ILE A 389 -23.95 -22.90 32.80
CA ILE A 389 -24.70 -23.11 31.55
C ILE A 389 -25.53 -21.86 31.29
N GLN A 390 -25.34 -21.22 30.13
CA GLN A 390 -26.02 -19.96 29.78
C GLN A 390 -26.77 -20.09 28.45
N PRO A 391 -27.94 -19.43 28.31
CA PRO A 391 -28.64 -19.35 27.04
C PRO A 391 -27.95 -18.39 26.07
N ILE A 392 -27.97 -18.75 24.79
CA ILE A 392 -27.54 -17.89 23.69
C ILE A 392 -28.53 -16.74 23.55
N LYS A 393 -28.04 -15.51 23.69
CA LYS A 393 -28.83 -14.28 23.49
C LYS A 393 -28.99 -14.00 22.00
N TRP A 394 -27.91 -14.10 21.24
CA TRP A 394 -27.93 -13.82 19.81
C TRP A 394 -26.82 -14.55 19.06
N ILE A 395 -27.00 -14.72 17.75
CA ILE A 395 -25.98 -15.30 16.85
C ILE A 395 -25.79 -14.35 15.67
N GLY A 396 -24.65 -13.67 15.66
CA GLY A 396 -24.22 -12.82 14.54
C GLY A 396 -23.65 -13.65 13.39
N ARG A 397 -23.88 -13.23 12.16
CA ARG A 397 -23.42 -13.91 10.95
C ARG A 397 -22.74 -12.95 9.98
N GLN A 398 -21.61 -13.39 9.41
CA GLN A 398 -20.89 -12.69 8.36
C GLN A 398 -20.39 -13.67 7.31
N SER A 399 -20.24 -13.20 6.08
CA SER A 399 -19.85 -14.06 4.96
C SER A 399 -19.02 -13.28 3.96
N PHE A 400 -17.94 -13.90 3.49
CA PHE A 400 -17.00 -13.30 2.56
C PHE A 400 -16.85 -14.21 1.35
N ALA A 401 -17.14 -13.70 0.15
CA ALA A 401 -16.91 -14.47 -1.06
C ALA A 401 -15.42 -14.59 -1.37
N GLU A 402 -14.99 -15.72 -1.94
CA GLU A 402 -13.58 -16.06 -2.21
C GLU A 402 -12.80 -14.91 -2.89
N ARG A 403 -13.44 -14.27 -3.88
CA ARG A 403 -12.85 -13.18 -4.65
C ARG A 403 -12.41 -11.97 -3.80
N PHE A 404 -13.03 -11.77 -2.64
CA PHE A 404 -12.75 -10.67 -1.70
C PHE A 404 -11.76 -11.06 -0.59
N LEU A 405 -11.32 -12.32 -0.56
CA LEU A 405 -10.38 -12.84 0.45
C LEU A 405 -8.93 -12.84 -0.07
N LYS A 406 -8.73 -12.77 -1.39
CA LYS A 406 -7.40 -12.75 -1.99
C LYS A 406 -6.66 -11.45 -1.62
N GLY A 407 -5.51 -11.58 -0.97
CA GLY A 407 -4.71 -10.44 -0.47
C GLY A 407 -5.16 -9.92 0.90
N ASN A 408 -6.37 -10.24 1.36
CA ASN A 408 -6.91 -9.78 2.63
C ASN A 408 -6.72 -10.82 3.75
N ARG A 409 -5.47 -10.95 4.23
CA ARG A 409 -5.07 -11.92 5.28
C ARG A 409 -5.88 -11.79 6.56
N ASP A 410 -6.34 -10.59 6.83
CA ASP A 410 -7.09 -10.18 7.99
C ASP A 410 -8.52 -10.75 8.06
N ARG A 411 -9.03 -11.30 6.94
CA ARG A 411 -10.32 -12.02 6.87
C ARG A 411 -10.15 -13.53 6.72
N ILE A 412 -8.96 -14.00 6.35
CA ILE A 412 -8.66 -15.43 6.18
C ILE A 412 -8.63 -16.10 7.57
N PRO A 413 -9.08 -17.36 7.75
CA PRO A 413 -9.13 -17.98 9.05
C PRO A 413 -7.73 -18.31 9.59
N VAL A 414 -7.59 -18.28 10.91
CA VAL A 414 -6.50 -18.91 11.64
C VAL A 414 -6.95 -20.31 12.04
N ARG A 415 -6.24 -21.32 11.55
CA ARG A 415 -6.43 -22.73 11.91
C ARG A 415 -5.51 -23.12 13.05
N ILE A 416 -6.11 -23.49 14.17
CA ILE A 416 -5.45 -24.00 15.37
C ILE A 416 -5.56 -25.52 15.34
N LYS A 417 -4.46 -26.23 15.08
CA LYS A 417 -4.49 -27.70 15.00
C LYS A 417 -4.83 -28.34 16.34
N ALA A 418 -5.41 -29.54 16.29
CA ALA A 418 -5.67 -30.33 17.48
C ALA A 418 -4.41 -30.45 18.37
N GLY A 419 -4.56 -30.16 19.66
CA GLY A 419 -3.47 -30.20 20.63
C GLY A 419 -2.49 -29.03 20.61
N ALA A 420 -2.70 -27.99 19.80
CA ALA A 420 -1.77 -26.85 19.70
C ALA A 420 -1.70 -25.97 20.95
N LEU A 421 -2.81 -25.80 21.68
CA LEU A 421 -2.91 -24.94 22.86
C LEU A 421 -2.67 -25.68 24.18
N GLY A 422 -2.70 -27.00 24.16
CA GLY A 422 -2.55 -27.86 25.34
C GLY A 422 -2.76 -29.33 24.97
N ASP A 423 -2.60 -30.23 25.93
CA ASP A 423 -2.75 -31.66 25.66
C ASP A 423 -4.19 -31.99 25.23
N ARG A 424 -4.35 -32.30 23.93
CA ARG A 424 -5.65 -32.47 23.24
C ARG A 424 -6.54 -31.21 23.26
N ILE A 425 -5.94 -30.02 23.24
CA ILE A 425 -6.65 -28.73 23.14
C ILE A 425 -6.11 -27.94 21.93
N PRO A 426 -6.96 -27.56 20.96
CA PRO A 426 -8.34 -28.05 20.78
C PRO A 426 -8.39 -29.57 20.56
N ALA A 427 -9.56 -30.18 20.72
CA ALA A 427 -9.77 -31.61 20.56
C ALA A 427 -9.76 -32.04 19.08
N ARG A 428 -10.05 -31.11 18.17
CA ARG A 428 -9.87 -31.20 16.72
C ARG A 428 -9.35 -29.87 16.18
N ASP A 429 -9.05 -29.80 14.89
CA ASP A 429 -8.65 -28.52 14.29
C ASP A 429 -9.80 -27.51 14.42
N LEU A 430 -9.49 -26.32 14.95
CA LEU A 430 -10.43 -25.22 15.14
C LEU A 430 -10.02 -24.05 14.23
N SER A 431 -10.94 -23.53 13.44
CA SER A 431 -10.71 -22.36 12.58
C SER A 431 -11.56 -21.18 13.03
N VAL A 432 -10.89 -20.05 13.28
CA VAL A 432 -11.52 -18.80 13.74
C VAL A 432 -10.97 -17.61 12.95
N SER A 433 -11.64 -16.47 12.96
CA SER A 433 -11.12 -15.26 12.35
C SER A 433 -9.82 -14.79 13.05
N PRO A 434 -8.93 -14.04 12.38
CA PRO A 434 -7.68 -13.58 12.97
C PRO A 434 -7.85 -12.71 14.23
N GLY A 435 -8.98 -12.02 14.32
CA GLY A 435 -9.36 -11.23 15.50
C GLY A 435 -9.85 -12.07 16.67
N HIS A 436 -10.39 -13.26 16.47
CA HIS A 436 -11.06 -14.00 17.53
C HIS A 436 -10.11 -14.37 18.69
N SER A 437 -10.52 -14.17 19.95
CA SER A 437 -9.68 -14.49 21.10
C SER A 437 -9.91 -15.90 21.64
N MET A 438 -8.81 -16.61 21.85
CA MET A 438 -8.75 -17.89 22.53
C MET A 438 -8.36 -17.70 23.99
N LEU A 439 -8.98 -18.45 24.91
CA LEU A 439 -8.57 -18.45 26.30
C LEU A 439 -7.43 -19.45 26.50
N VAL A 440 -6.23 -18.93 26.73
CA VAL A 440 -5.02 -19.72 26.97
C VAL A 440 -4.57 -19.46 28.41
N GLY A 441 -4.65 -20.49 29.26
CA GLY A 441 -4.47 -20.33 30.69
C GLY A 441 -5.59 -19.50 31.31
N ASP A 442 -5.27 -18.31 31.81
CA ASP A 442 -6.19 -17.34 32.42
C ASP A 442 -6.26 -16.01 31.64
N ARG A 443 -5.89 -16.03 30.35
CA ARG A 443 -5.77 -14.86 29.49
C ARG A 443 -6.42 -15.11 28.13
N LEU A 444 -7.08 -14.09 27.60
CA LEU A 444 -7.52 -14.07 26.21
C LEU A 444 -6.35 -13.70 25.30
N VAL A 445 -6.21 -14.38 24.17
CA VAL A 445 -5.19 -14.09 23.16
C VAL A 445 -5.81 -14.19 21.78
N LEU A 446 -5.62 -13.15 20.97
CA LEU A 446 -6.10 -13.13 19.58
C LEU A 446 -5.48 -14.27 18.77
N ALA A 447 -6.27 -14.91 17.92
CA ALA A 447 -5.83 -16.02 17.08
C ALA A 447 -4.61 -15.64 16.21
N ARG A 448 -4.59 -14.44 15.64
CA ARG A 448 -3.43 -13.92 14.88
C ARG A 448 -2.13 -13.86 15.67
N SER A 449 -2.21 -13.67 16.98
CA SER A 449 -1.04 -13.62 17.86
C SER A 449 -0.54 -15.02 18.26
N LEU A 450 -1.34 -16.06 18.00
CA LEU A 450 -0.98 -17.46 18.26
C LEU A 450 -0.35 -18.14 17.04
N VAL A 451 -0.44 -17.54 15.85
CA VAL A 451 0.13 -18.06 14.60
C VAL A 451 1.63 -18.30 14.79
N ASN A 452 2.06 -19.53 14.49
CA ASN A 452 3.43 -19.98 14.70
C ASN A 452 4.02 -20.74 13.51
N GLY A 453 3.28 -20.86 12.41
CA GLY A 453 3.71 -21.53 11.18
C GLY A 453 3.81 -23.06 11.24
N VAL A 454 3.47 -23.68 12.38
CA VAL A 454 3.67 -25.12 12.60
C VAL A 454 2.37 -25.80 13.04
N THR A 455 1.90 -25.47 14.24
CA THR A 455 0.69 -26.02 14.84
C THR A 455 -0.49 -25.06 14.77
N ILE A 456 -0.23 -23.77 14.56
CA ILE A 456 -1.24 -22.73 14.37
C ILE A 456 -0.87 -21.94 13.13
N LEU A 457 -1.76 -21.97 12.14
CA LEU A 457 -1.50 -21.55 10.77
C LEU A 457 -2.53 -20.52 10.34
N GLN A 458 -2.10 -19.53 9.57
CA GLN A 458 -3.01 -18.76 8.74
C GLN A 458 -3.40 -19.61 7.52
N ASP A 459 -4.69 -19.82 7.28
CA ASP A 459 -5.17 -20.56 6.11
C ASP A 459 -4.94 -19.75 4.81
N HIS A 460 -5.52 -20.22 3.70
CA HIS A 460 -5.48 -19.56 2.40
C HIS A 460 -6.90 -19.31 1.88
N ALA A 461 -7.08 -18.25 1.10
CA ALA A 461 -8.32 -18.04 0.37
C ALA A 461 -8.47 -19.11 -0.71
N GLY A 462 -9.55 -19.89 -0.64
CA GLY A 462 -9.86 -20.93 -1.64
C GLY A 462 -11.33 -21.35 -1.71
N ALA A 463 -12.20 -20.64 -0.99
CA ALA A 463 -13.64 -20.80 -0.99
C ALA A 463 -14.26 -19.58 -0.31
N ASP A 464 -15.59 -19.46 -0.41
CA ASP A 464 -16.36 -18.54 0.42
C ASP A 464 -16.21 -18.92 1.90
N ILE A 465 -16.17 -17.91 2.76
CA ILE A 465 -16.03 -18.06 4.20
C ILE A 465 -17.31 -17.60 4.87
N HIS A 466 -17.84 -18.44 5.76
CA HIS A 466 -18.99 -18.13 6.60
C HIS A 466 -18.57 -18.13 8.06
N TYR A 467 -18.80 -17.00 8.71
CA TYR A 467 -18.41 -16.73 10.08
C TYR A 467 -19.66 -16.53 10.94
N HIS A 468 -19.60 -17.06 12.16
CA HIS A 468 -20.65 -16.97 13.15
C HIS A 468 -20.08 -16.44 14.46
N GLN A 469 -20.88 -15.73 15.24
CA GLN A 469 -20.49 -15.29 16.57
C GLN A 469 -21.65 -15.44 17.55
N ILE A 470 -21.38 -16.01 18.73
CA ILE A 470 -22.38 -16.22 19.78
C ILE A 470 -22.30 -15.07 20.78
N GLU A 471 -23.41 -14.41 21.05
CA GLU A 471 -23.57 -13.48 22.18
C GLU A 471 -24.35 -14.14 23.32
N LEU A 472 -23.90 -13.87 24.54
CA LEU A 472 -24.59 -14.22 25.78
C LEU A 472 -25.01 -12.93 26.51
N GLU A 473 -25.82 -13.06 27.56
CA GLU A 473 -26.21 -11.91 28.40
C GLU A 473 -25.00 -11.23 29.06
N THR A 474 -24.00 -12.02 29.45
CA THR A 474 -22.72 -11.53 29.95
C THR A 474 -21.62 -12.20 29.15
N HIS A 475 -20.68 -11.40 28.67
CA HIS A 475 -19.52 -11.90 27.94
C HIS A 475 -18.76 -12.95 28.76
N ASP A 476 -18.47 -14.09 28.15
CA ASP A 476 -17.84 -15.26 28.79
C ASP A 476 -16.99 -16.00 27.73
N CYS A 477 -16.39 -17.13 28.11
CA CYS A 477 -15.81 -18.08 27.18
C CYS A 477 -16.69 -19.32 27.06
N ILE A 478 -16.79 -19.89 25.86
CA ILE A 478 -17.46 -21.15 25.56
C ILE A 478 -16.44 -22.17 25.03
N ILE A 479 -16.84 -23.44 24.96
CA ILE A 479 -15.98 -24.49 24.40
C ILE A 479 -16.32 -24.67 22.91
N ALA A 480 -15.37 -24.31 22.05
CA ALA A 480 -15.41 -24.51 20.60
C ALA A 480 -14.35 -25.56 20.21
N ASP A 481 -14.78 -26.67 19.60
CA ASP A 481 -13.95 -27.80 19.19
C ASP A 481 -12.99 -28.30 20.29
N GLY A 482 -13.43 -28.19 21.55
CA GLY A 482 -12.67 -28.60 22.74
C GLY A 482 -11.70 -27.55 23.31
N ALA A 483 -11.63 -26.35 22.74
CA ALA A 483 -10.87 -25.22 23.29
C ALA A 483 -11.78 -24.12 23.83
N TRP A 484 -11.34 -23.42 24.87
CA TRP A 484 -12.03 -22.25 25.38
C TRP A 484 -11.77 -21.03 24.48
N SER A 485 -12.83 -20.35 24.07
CA SER A 485 -12.80 -19.18 23.19
C SER A 485 -13.88 -18.19 23.59
N GLU A 486 -13.69 -16.91 23.26
CA GLU A 486 -14.58 -15.85 23.71
C GLU A 486 -15.94 -15.85 23.01
N THR A 487 -16.98 -15.44 23.72
CA THR A 487 -18.26 -15.04 23.11
C THR A 487 -18.16 -13.61 22.59
N TYR A 488 -19.18 -13.10 21.91
CA TYR A 488 -19.25 -11.70 21.50
C TYR A 488 -19.19 -10.80 22.74
N ALA A 489 -18.20 -9.90 22.76
CA ALA A 489 -18.10 -8.83 23.73
C ALA A 489 -18.68 -7.58 23.08
N ASP A 490 -19.84 -7.14 23.54
CA ASP A 490 -20.49 -5.99 22.95
C ASP A 490 -19.80 -4.69 23.36
N CYS A 491 -19.66 -3.77 22.41
CA CYS A 491 -19.34 -2.38 22.64
C CYS A 491 -19.90 -1.56 21.48
N GLU A 492 -19.89 -0.23 21.62
CA GLU A 492 -20.48 0.66 20.63
C GLU A 492 -19.90 0.45 19.22
N GLY A 493 -20.78 0.33 18.22
CA GLY A 493 -20.43 0.20 16.80
C GLY A 493 -19.99 -1.19 16.31
N GLN A 494 -19.53 -2.10 17.18
CA GLN A 494 -19.01 -3.41 16.72
C GLN A 494 -20.08 -4.34 16.14
N ARG A 495 -21.31 -4.27 16.63
CA ARG A 495 -22.39 -5.19 16.22
C ARG A 495 -22.85 -4.99 14.78
N GLU A 496 -22.64 -3.78 14.28
CA GLU A 496 -23.20 -3.32 13.01
C GLU A 496 -22.50 -3.92 11.79
N GLN A 497 -21.34 -4.55 12.01
CA GLN A 497 -20.63 -5.31 10.99
C GLN A 497 -21.34 -6.62 10.58
N PHE A 498 -22.25 -7.16 11.41
CA PHE A 498 -22.92 -8.43 11.14
C PHE A 498 -24.06 -8.28 10.12
N HIS A 499 -24.14 -9.20 9.16
CA HIS A 499 -25.14 -9.15 8.08
C HIS A 499 -26.58 -9.22 8.60
N ASN A 500 -26.79 -9.81 9.77
CA ASN A 500 -28.10 -9.99 10.38
C ASN A 500 -28.35 -9.03 11.57
N VAL A 501 -27.63 -7.91 11.67
CA VAL A 501 -27.79 -6.95 12.79
C VAL A 501 -29.23 -6.43 12.92
N ALA A 502 -29.95 -6.28 11.81
CA ALA A 502 -31.36 -5.88 11.83
C ALA A 502 -32.25 -6.85 12.64
N GLU A 503 -31.91 -8.14 12.69
CA GLU A 503 -32.60 -9.13 13.52
C GLU A 503 -32.40 -8.85 15.02
N PHE A 504 -31.18 -8.45 15.40
CA PHE A 504 -30.88 -8.08 16.79
C PHE A 504 -31.68 -6.86 17.22
N HIS A 505 -31.69 -5.80 16.41
CA HIS A 505 -32.43 -4.57 16.70
C HIS A 505 -33.93 -4.81 16.83
N ALA A 506 -34.48 -5.74 16.05
CA ALA A 506 -35.88 -6.14 16.17
C ALA A 506 -36.19 -6.90 17.47
N LEU A 507 -35.26 -7.73 17.95
CA LEU A 507 -35.40 -8.50 19.19
C LEU A 507 -35.14 -7.65 20.45
N TYR A 508 -34.22 -6.69 20.36
CA TYR A 508 -33.73 -5.91 21.49
C TYR A 508 -33.68 -4.40 21.17
N PRO A 509 -34.83 -3.75 20.88
CA PRO A 509 -34.87 -2.36 20.41
C PRO A 509 -34.34 -1.34 21.44
N ASP A 510 -34.42 -1.68 22.72
CA ASP A 510 -33.97 -0.83 23.83
C ASP A 510 -32.53 -1.15 24.27
N HIS A 511 -31.84 -2.07 23.60
CA HIS A 511 -30.46 -2.41 23.93
C HIS A 511 -29.54 -1.20 23.76
N ARG A 512 -28.63 -1.03 24.72
CA ARG A 512 -27.59 -0.02 24.70
C ARG A 512 -26.26 -0.74 24.91
N PRO A 513 -25.35 -0.73 23.93
CA PRO A 513 -24.05 -1.33 24.12
C PRO A 513 -23.30 -0.57 25.23
N PRO A 514 -22.43 -1.23 26.00
CA PRO A 514 -21.58 -0.54 26.96
C PRO A 514 -20.57 0.37 26.24
N GLU A 515 -20.26 1.51 26.86
CA GLU A 515 -19.29 2.50 26.34
C GLU A 515 -17.88 1.90 26.24
N GLU A 516 -17.50 1.05 27.20
CA GLU A 516 -16.21 0.36 27.21
C GLU A 516 -16.38 -1.16 27.01
N LEU A 517 -15.46 -1.74 26.23
CA LEU A 517 -15.40 -3.18 26.00
C LEU A 517 -15.06 -3.93 27.30
N SER A 518 -16.01 -4.72 27.80
CA SER A 518 -15.81 -5.52 29.01
C SER A 518 -15.47 -6.98 28.66
N LEU A 519 -14.23 -7.39 28.94
CA LEU A 519 -13.77 -8.75 28.68
C LEU A 519 -13.88 -9.66 29.91
N CYS A 520 -14.22 -10.94 29.69
CA CYS A 520 -14.37 -11.93 30.75
C CYS A 520 -13.03 -12.39 31.37
N ALA A 521 -11.91 -12.11 30.69
CA ALA A 521 -10.56 -12.30 31.19
C ALA A 521 -9.60 -11.28 30.57
N PRO A 522 -8.43 -11.00 31.18
CA PRO A 522 -7.48 -10.04 30.64
C PRO A 522 -6.91 -10.47 29.29
N ARG A 523 -6.79 -9.54 28.34
CA ARG A 523 -6.23 -9.77 26.99
C ARG A 523 -4.93 -8.98 26.78
N PRO A 524 -3.75 -9.54 27.08
CA PRO A 524 -2.49 -8.85 26.91
C PRO A 524 -2.10 -8.80 25.43
N GLU A 525 -1.74 -7.61 24.94
CA GLU A 525 -1.41 -7.40 23.52
C GLU A 525 0.08 -7.46 23.21
N ARG A 526 0.95 -7.25 24.21
CA ARG A 526 2.41 -7.24 24.06
C ARG A 526 3.16 -7.49 25.37
N GLY A 527 4.47 -7.73 25.25
CA GLY A 527 5.42 -7.76 26.36
C GLY A 527 5.26 -8.96 27.29
N ALA A 528 5.78 -8.85 28.52
CA ALA A 528 5.94 -9.98 29.44
C ALA A 528 4.65 -10.75 29.75
N LYS A 529 3.49 -10.07 29.74
CA LYS A 529 2.18 -10.73 29.97
C LYS A 529 1.76 -11.60 28.79
N LEU A 530 1.98 -11.15 27.55
CA LEU A 530 1.69 -11.94 26.35
C LEU A 530 2.69 -13.09 26.22
N ASP A 531 3.97 -12.78 26.41
CA ASP A 531 5.07 -13.74 26.41
C ASP A 531 4.77 -14.95 27.33
N ALA A 532 4.38 -14.70 28.59
CA ALA A 532 4.07 -15.76 29.54
C ALA A 532 2.98 -16.74 29.04
N VAL A 533 2.02 -16.25 28.26
CA VAL A 533 0.91 -17.06 27.70
C VAL A 533 1.34 -17.80 26.44
N LEU A 534 2.18 -17.18 25.60
CA LEU A 534 2.65 -17.78 24.35
C LEU A 534 3.74 -18.82 24.56
N ARG A 535 4.59 -18.69 25.59
CA ARG A 535 5.72 -19.61 25.84
C ARG A 535 5.35 -21.10 25.77
N PRO A 536 4.30 -21.60 26.45
CA PRO A 536 3.94 -23.02 26.38
C PRO A 536 3.47 -23.44 24.99
N VAL A 537 2.74 -22.56 24.28
CA VAL A 537 2.24 -22.80 22.91
C VAL A 537 3.42 -22.91 21.94
N VAL A 538 4.36 -21.97 22.02
CA VAL A 538 5.57 -21.96 21.19
C VAL A 538 6.48 -23.14 21.52
N ALA A 539 6.72 -23.44 22.80
CA ALA A 539 7.53 -24.59 23.19
C ALA A 539 6.98 -25.90 22.66
N ARG A 540 5.65 -26.04 22.63
CA ARG A 540 4.97 -27.20 22.05
C ARG A 540 5.13 -27.25 20.52
N ALA A 541 4.95 -26.13 19.83
CA ALA A 541 5.14 -26.05 18.38
C ALA A 541 6.60 -26.35 17.98
N ALA A 542 7.56 -25.90 18.79
CA ALA A 542 8.99 -26.12 18.58
C ALA A 542 9.44 -27.56 18.88
N ALA A 543 8.64 -28.34 19.62
CA ALA A 543 9.02 -29.69 20.05
C ALA A 543 9.25 -30.60 18.83
N GLY A 544 10.49 -31.04 18.64
CA GLY A 544 10.88 -31.92 17.53
C GLY A 544 11.22 -31.21 16.22
N LEU A 545 11.23 -29.87 16.19
CA LEU A 545 11.75 -29.11 15.05
C LEU A 545 13.29 -29.03 15.10
N VAL A 546 13.90 -29.10 13.91
CA VAL A 546 15.32 -28.81 13.75
C VAL A 546 15.51 -27.29 13.73
N THR A 547 16.34 -26.77 14.62
CA THR A 547 16.68 -25.34 14.69
C THR A 547 17.54 -24.93 13.49
N GLY A 548 17.15 -23.83 12.84
CA GLY A 548 17.89 -23.19 11.76
C GLY A 548 18.84 -22.10 12.27
N PRO A 549 19.43 -21.28 11.38
CA PRO A 549 20.30 -20.18 11.78
C PRO A 549 19.53 -19.11 12.56
N LEU A 550 20.13 -18.55 13.60
CA LEU A 550 19.55 -17.43 14.33
C LEU A 550 19.97 -16.11 13.67
N LYS A 551 18.99 -15.27 13.34
CA LYS A 551 19.19 -13.85 13.02
C LYS A 551 18.60 -13.00 14.14
N GLY A 552 19.19 -11.85 14.40
CA GLY A 552 18.65 -10.91 15.38
C GLY A 552 19.63 -9.81 15.74
N SER A 553 19.11 -8.81 16.42
CA SER A 553 19.83 -7.62 16.85
C SER A 553 19.34 -7.15 18.21
N ILE A 554 20.28 -6.72 19.06
CA ILE A 554 19.97 -5.91 20.24
C ILE A 554 20.08 -4.45 19.79
N ASP A 555 18.93 -3.78 19.73
CA ASP A 555 18.80 -2.48 19.09
C ASP A 555 19.02 -1.34 20.08
N ARG A 556 18.59 -1.52 21.34
CA ARG A 556 18.66 -0.47 22.35
C ARG A 556 18.70 -1.03 23.77
N ILE A 557 19.41 -0.34 24.65
CA ILE A 557 19.35 -0.53 26.10
C ILE A 557 19.06 0.83 26.74
N ARG A 558 17.94 0.97 27.47
CA ARG A 558 17.51 2.22 28.13
C ARG A 558 17.65 2.14 29.66
N GLY A 559 17.54 3.31 30.32
CA GLY A 559 17.53 3.43 31.78
C GLY A 559 16.55 2.45 32.43
N GLU A 560 16.95 1.91 33.59
CA GLU A 560 16.33 0.74 34.26
C GLU A 560 16.53 -0.62 33.55
N TRP A 561 17.51 -0.74 32.64
CA TRP A 561 17.90 -2.02 32.01
C TRP A 561 16.79 -2.69 31.21
N LYS A 562 16.07 -1.84 30.48
CA LYS A 562 15.14 -2.25 29.44
C LYS A 562 15.93 -2.51 28.15
N ILE A 563 15.94 -3.75 27.71
CA ILE A 563 16.64 -4.23 26.53
C ILE A 563 15.61 -4.47 25.43
N GLU A 564 15.80 -3.83 24.28
CA GLU A 564 14.90 -3.89 23.12
C GLU A 564 15.67 -4.47 21.93
N GLY A 565 15.05 -5.37 21.19
CA GLY A 565 15.67 -6.00 20.02
C GLY A 565 14.71 -6.91 19.27
N TRP A 566 15.26 -7.74 18.39
CA TRP A 566 14.52 -8.74 17.64
C TRP A 566 15.34 -9.99 17.38
N ALA A 567 14.67 -11.13 17.19
CA ALA A 567 15.30 -12.40 16.87
C ALA A 567 14.35 -13.29 16.06
N GLN A 568 14.88 -13.95 15.04
CA GLN A 568 14.14 -14.83 14.14
C GLN A 568 14.99 -16.04 13.75
N ASP A 569 14.36 -17.20 13.62
CA ASP A 569 14.89 -18.32 12.83
C ASP A 569 14.28 -18.27 11.42
N PRO A 570 15.03 -17.92 10.36
CA PRO A 570 14.49 -17.84 9.01
C PRO A 570 13.98 -19.17 8.46
N SER A 571 14.35 -20.31 9.06
CA SER A 571 13.83 -21.62 8.66
C SER A 571 12.42 -21.86 9.17
N HIS A 572 12.03 -21.16 10.24
CA HIS A 572 10.70 -21.20 10.85
C HIS A 572 10.25 -19.76 11.11
N PRO A 573 9.99 -18.97 10.04
CA PRO A 573 9.92 -17.52 10.14
C PRO A 573 8.76 -17.00 10.99
N GLU A 574 7.68 -17.78 11.13
CA GLU A 574 6.51 -17.45 11.95
C GLU A 574 6.63 -17.95 13.40
N LEU A 575 7.63 -18.79 13.73
CA LEU A 575 7.79 -19.35 15.07
C LEU A 575 8.58 -18.37 15.95
N PRO A 576 7.97 -17.82 17.03
CA PRO A 576 8.66 -16.91 17.93
C PRO A 576 9.89 -17.55 18.59
N VAL A 577 10.97 -16.78 18.76
CA VAL A 577 12.21 -17.28 19.34
C VAL A 577 12.25 -17.00 20.84
N LEU A 578 12.41 -18.05 21.66
CA LEU A 578 12.66 -17.90 23.10
C LEU A 578 14.14 -17.55 23.34
N LEU A 579 14.37 -16.42 23.99
CA LEU A 579 15.69 -15.90 24.32
C LEU A 579 15.95 -15.98 25.82
N GLU A 580 17.18 -16.34 26.18
CA GLU A 580 17.74 -16.19 27.53
C GLU A 580 18.65 -14.96 27.55
N VAL A 581 18.51 -14.14 28.60
CA VAL A 581 19.38 -12.99 28.87
C VAL A 581 20.35 -13.41 29.96
N LEU A 582 21.64 -13.32 29.67
CA LEU A 582 22.73 -13.73 30.55
C LEU A 582 23.58 -12.53 30.96
N LEU A 583 24.03 -12.55 32.21
CA LEU A 583 25.01 -11.65 32.76
C LEU A 583 26.08 -12.44 33.52
N GLU A 584 27.36 -12.21 33.22
CA GLU A 584 28.47 -13.00 33.79
C GLU A 584 28.22 -14.53 33.67
N ASP A 585 27.72 -14.96 32.50
CA ASP A 585 27.33 -16.33 32.18
C ASP A 585 26.20 -16.94 33.05
N ARG A 586 25.48 -16.11 33.82
CA ARG A 586 24.29 -16.51 34.57
C ARG A 586 23.02 -16.01 33.89
N VAL A 587 22.04 -16.89 33.70
CA VAL A 587 20.72 -16.50 33.18
C VAL A 587 20.01 -15.63 34.21
N ILE A 588 19.72 -14.37 33.85
CA ILE A 588 19.01 -13.41 34.69
C ILE A 588 17.52 -13.31 34.34
N GLY A 589 17.13 -13.88 33.19
CA GLY A 589 15.75 -13.97 32.75
C GLY A 589 15.63 -14.50 31.33
N SER A 590 14.41 -14.63 30.87
CA SER A 590 14.07 -15.03 29.50
C SER A 590 12.96 -14.15 28.95
N VAL A 591 12.91 -14.05 27.62
CA VAL A 591 11.90 -13.29 26.88
C VAL A 591 11.59 -13.97 25.55
N LEU A 592 10.33 -13.96 25.13
CA LEU A 592 9.93 -14.42 23.80
C LEU A 592 9.92 -13.25 22.81
N ALA A 593 10.51 -13.47 21.64
CA ALA A 593 10.48 -12.53 20.54
C ALA A 593 9.18 -12.67 19.74
N CYS A 594 8.08 -12.09 20.26
CA CYS A 594 6.72 -12.22 19.72
C CYS A 594 5.98 -10.89 19.50
N ASP A 595 6.57 -9.76 19.90
CA ASP A 595 5.93 -8.45 19.77
C ASP A 595 6.00 -7.97 18.32
N LEU A 596 4.95 -7.27 17.86
CA LEU A 596 4.85 -6.72 16.50
C LEU A 596 5.69 -5.45 16.35
N ARG A 597 6.44 -5.37 15.25
CA ARG A 597 7.20 -4.19 14.80
C ARG A 597 7.01 -3.97 13.31
N LYS A 598 6.46 -2.80 12.93
CA LYS A 598 6.12 -2.45 11.54
C LYS A 598 7.37 -2.39 10.63
N ASP A 599 8.50 -1.93 11.16
CA ASP A 599 9.77 -1.88 10.42
C ASP A 599 10.28 -3.28 10.03
N LEU A 600 10.15 -4.25 10.94
CA LEU A 600 10.51 -5.65 10.68
C LEU A 600 9.52 -6.31 9.70
N GLN A 601 8.24 -5.94 9.76
CA GLN A 601 7.22 -6.39 8.82
C GLN A 601 7.50 -5.90 7.40
N ALA A 602 7.80 -4.60 7.23
CA ALA A 602 8.17 -4.01 5.95
C ALA A 602 9.46 -4.63 5.37
N ALA A 603 10.39 -5.02 6.23
CA ALA A 603 11.60 -5.74 5.84
C ALA A 603 11.38 -7.25 5.54
N GLY A 604 10.16 -7.77 5.64
CA GLY A 604 9.83 -9.18 5.43
C GLY A 604 10.38 -10.12 6.51
N ILE A 605 10.69 -9.60 7.70
CA ILE A 605 11.28 -10.37 8.81
C ILE A 605 10.17 -10.82 9.76
N GLY A 606 9.89 -12.13 9.76
CA GLY A 606 9.00 -12.80 10.71
C GLY A 606 7.59 -12.22 10.78
N GLN A 607 7.10 -11.68 9.67
CA GLN A 607 5.82 -10.95 9.59
C GLN A 607 5.71 -9.80 10.61
N GLY A 608 6.85 -9.25 11.04
CA GLY A 608 6.94 -8.22 12.08
C GLY A 608 6.84 -8.72 13.52
N ARG A 609 6.43 -9.97 13.77
CA ARG A 609 6.21 -10.52 15.13
C ARG A 609 7.42 -11.26 15.69
N CYS A 610 8.58 -10.61 15.62
CA CYS A 610 9.85 -11.19 16.05
C CYS A 610 10.65 -10.26 16.96
N SER A 611 9.99 -9.27 17.57
CA SER A 611 10.62 -8.32 18.49
C SER A 611 10.42 -8.68 19.95
N PHE A 612 11.32 -8.21 20.80
CA PHE A 612 11.26 -8.43 22.25
C PHE A 612 11.61 -7.18 23.04
N VAL A 613 11.03 -7.11 24.23
CA VAL A 613 11.38 -6.14 25.27
C VAL A 613 11.59 -6.89 26.58
N PHE A 614 12.81 -6.84 27.11
CA PHE A 614 13.14 -7.43 28.39
C PHE A 614 13.50 -6.34 29.41
N THR A 615 12.83 -6.34 30.55
CA THR A 615 13.18 -5.48 31.69
C THR A 615 13.87 -6.33 32.74
N SER A 616 15.12 -5.98 33.08
CA SER A 616 15.88 -6.71 34.09
C SER A 616 15.19 -6.61 35.47
N PRO A 617 15.03 -7.72 36.20
CA PRO A 617 14.51 -7.70 37.58
C PRO A 617 15.52 -7.14 38.59
N VAL A 618 16.78 -6.97 38.18
CA VAL A 618 17.86 -6.42 39.01
C VAL A 618 18.40 -5.15 38.37
N ARG A 619 18.60 -4.09 39.17
CA ARG A 619 19.29 -2.89 38.72
C ARG A 619 20.78 -3.20 38.55
N LEU A 620 21.25 -3.28 37.31
CA LEU A 620 22.65 -3.61 37.02
C LEU A 620 23.51 -2.32 36.94
N ARG A 621 24.84 -2.47 36.99
CA ARG A 621 25.77 -1.34 36.84
C ARG A 621 26.31 -1.29 35.40
N PRO A 622 26.63 -0.11 34.84
CA PRO A 622 27.07 0.02 33.44
C PRO A 622 28.26 -0.88 33.07
N GLU A 623 29.15 -1.19 34.00
CA GLU A 623 30.30 -2.07 33.78
C GLU A 623 29.89 -3.51 33.42
N ALA A 624 28.67 -3.91 33.77
CA ALA A 624 28.13 -5.24 33.51
C ALA A 624 27.74 -5.44 32.03
N LEU A 625 27.59 -4.35 31.24
CA LEU A 625 27.20 -4.39 29.82
C LEU A 625 28.18 -5.18 28.95
N GLY A 626 29.48 -5.17 29.29
CA GLY A 626 30.49 -5.94 28.56
C GLY A 626 30.34 -7.46 28.67
N THR A 627 29.53 -7.93 29.62
CA THR A 627 29.27 -9.36 29.86
C THR A 627 27.84 -9.78 29.50
N LEU A 628 27.00 -8.84 29.04
CA LEU A 628 25.63 -9.11 28.64
C LEU A 628 25.62 -9.96 27.36
N ARG A 629 24.98 -11.12 27.43
CA ARG A 629 24.75 -12.00 26.27
C ARG A 629 23.26 -12.29 26.16
N ILE A 630 22.75 -12.36 24.93
CA ILE A 630 21.38 -12.83 24.67
C ILE A 630 21.47 -13.96 23.67
N ARG A 631 20.89 -15.11 24.02
CA ARG A 631 20.96 -16.33 23.22
C ARG A 631 19.62 -17.01 23.11
N ARG A 632 19.41 -17.75 22.02
CA ARG A 632 18.26 -18.65 21.87
C ARG A 632 18.37 -19.78 22.89
N ALA A 633 17.28 -20.03 23.63
CA ALA A 633 17.24 -21.02 24.71
C ALA A 633 17.46 -22.46 24.20
N ALA A 634 17.04 -22.75 22.96
CA ALA A 634 17.05 -24.11 22.42
C ALA A 634 18.47 -24.66 22.15
N ASP A 635 19.40 -23.82 21.71
CA ASP A 635 20.73 -24.24 21.26
C ASP A 635 21.88 -23.30 21.64
N GLY A 636 21.57 -22.20 22.33
CA GLY A 636 22.55 -21.23 22.79
C GLY A 636 23.10 -20.31 21.70
N ALA A 637 22.52 -20.29 20.49
CA ALA A 637 22.92 -19.35 19.44
C ALA A 637 22.72 -17.89 19.90
N GLU A 638 23.72 -17.02 19.71
CA GLU A 638 23.69 -15.64 20.23
C GLU A 638 23.25 -14.61 19.19
N ILE A 639 22.53 -13.58 19.64
CA ILE A 639 22.27 -12.35 18.87
C ILE A 639 23.27 -11.26 19.29
N ARG A 640 23.59 -10.34 18.36
CA ARG A 640 24.60 -9.30 18.59
C ARG A 640 23.98 -7.93 18.83
N MET A 641 24.69 -7.09 19.57
CA MET A 641 24.36 -5.66 19.67
C MET A 641 24.59 -4.95 18.33
N SER A 642 23.66 -4.06 17.96
CA SER A 642 23.83 -3.17 16.82
C SER A 642 24.98 -2.17 17.08
N ALA A 643 25.52 -1.58 16.01
CA ALA A 643 26.56 -0.54 16.15
C ALA A 643 26.02 0.68 16.92
N SER A 644 24.81 1.13 16.58
CA SER A 644 24.13 2.24 17.24
C SER A 644 23.87 1.98 18.73
N CYS A 645 23.52 0.75 19.11
CA CYS A 645 23.35 0.38 20.51
C CYS A 645 24.68 0.44 21.27
N ARG A 646 25.78 -0.05 20.68
CA ARG A 646 27.11 0.01 21.30
C ARG A 646 27.57 1.45 21.52
N ASP A 647 27.36 2.32 20.53
CA ASP A 647 27.78 3.72 20.60
C ASP A 647 26.97 4.52 21.63
N GLY A 648 25.69 4.17 21.81
CA GLY A 648 24.80 4.79 22.79
C GLY A 648 25.07 4.44 24.26
N ILE A 649 25.78 3.35 24.55
CA ILE A 649 26.06 2.85 25.91
C ILE A 649 27.14 3.68 26.65
N GLY A 650 27.80 4.63 25.99
CA GLY A 650 28.84 5.49 26.58
C GLY A 650 28.58 7.00 26.53
N ALA A 651 27.44 7.46 25.99
CA ALA A 651 27.15 8.88 25.90
C ALA A 651 26.51 9.38 27.23
N PRO A 652 27.03 10.45 27.86
CA PRO A 652 26.32 11.07 28.97
C PRO A 652 24.95 11.56 28.46
N ALA A 653 23.91 11.36 29.26
CA ALA A 653 22.58 11.88 28.95
C ALA A 653 22.71 13.38 28.60
N PRO A 654 22.08 13.87 27.51
CA PRO A 654 22.05 15.30 27.27
C PRO A 654 21.45 15.97 28.50
N ALA A 655 22.10 17.04 28.98
CA ALA A 655 21.65 17.80 30.13
C ALA A 655 20.27 18.42 29.84
N GLY A 656 19.22 17.65 30.09
CA GLY A 656 17.85 18.08 30.10
C GLY A 656 17.71 19.12 31.19
N ARG A 657 17.43 20.34 30.76
CA ARG A 657 17.10 21.52 31.56
C ARG A 657 16.03 21.12 32.59
N LEU A 658 16.43 20.92 33.84
CA LEU A 658 15.53 20.99 34.98
C LEU A 658 15.01 22.43 35.05
N GLN A 659 13.88 22.70 34.41
CA GLN A 659 13.01 23.77 34.88
C GLN A 659 12.39 23.27 36.19
N LEU A 660 12.96 23.75 37.30
CA LEU A 660 12.25 23.84 38.56
C LEU A 660 11.03 24.73 38.31
N VAL A 661 9.85 24.12 38.26
CA VAL A 661 8.59 24.82 38.51
C VAL A 661 8.46 24.89 40.03
N ALA A 662 8.45 26.12 40.55
CA ALA A 662 8.09 26.44 41.93
C ALA A 662 6.56 26.51 42.07
#